data_AF-A0A672SRC2-F1
#
_entry.id   AF-A0A672SRC2-F1
#
_cell.length_a   1.000
_cell.length_b   1.000
_cell.length_c   1.000
_cell.angle_alpha   90.00
_cell.angle_beta   90.00
_cell.angle_gamma   90.00
#
_symmetry.space_group_name_H-M   'P 1'
#
loop_
_entity.id
_entity.type
_entity.pdbx_description
1 polymer ?
#
loop_
_entity_poly.entity_id
_entity_poly.type
_entity_poly.pdbx_seq_one_letter_code
_entity_poly.pdbx_strand_id
1 'polypeptide(L)'
;MPFQQPNRLGGVWRPMCPRLGLSASLDLPFLCWILGLALHTQLAASQKLDETDPVVTTTYGKLRGFKKELNNEILGPVIQFLGVPYAAPPTGERRFQPPEPPVSWSDIRNATQFGPVCPQTLLEGRLPDVMLPVWFTNSVEVVSSYVQDQSEDCLFLNIYVPTEDGPLSKKQNDDLADNDGAEDEDIRESGSPKPVMVFIHGGSYMEGTGNMFDGSILASYGNVIVITVNYRLGVLGFLSTGDQAAKGNYGLLDQIQALRWMSENIAFFGGDPLRITVFGSGAGASCVNLLTLSHYSEGNRWSNSTKGLFQRAIAQSGTALSSWAVSFQPAKYARMLAKKVGCNLKDTVEMVECLQKKHYKELVEQDIQPARYHIAFGPVIDGDVIPDDPQILMEQGEFLNYDIMLGVNQGEGLKFVELIVDNENGVQANDFDYAVSSFVDDLYGYPEGKDILRETIKFMYTDWADRHNPETRRKTLLALFTDHQWVAPAVATADLHSSFGSPTYFYAFYHHCQTEQVPPWADAAHGDEIPYVFGLPMIGPTELFPCNFSKNDVMLSAVVMTYWTNFAKTGDPNQPVPQDTKFIHTKPNRFEEVAWTRYNQKDQLYLHIGLKPRVKEHYRANKVNLWLELVPHLHSLNEVTQIISTTTKLPPPEVTPRTPKKIPLNTKRPYPTPFPTETLNQNQPFLENQRDYSTELSVTIAVGASLLFLNILAFAALYYKKDKRRHEVHRRCSPQRTTANELPHTQEEEIMSLQMKHSDLERECREAMHPHEVVLRTACPPDYTLAMRRSPDDIPLMTPNTITMIPNSMPGLTSLHPFNSYPSGQNNTLPHPHPHSHSTTRV
;
A
#
# COMPACT_ATOMS: atom_id res chain seq x y z
N MET A 1 16.12 -78.42 -50.52
CA MET A 1 17.44 -78.95 -50.94
C MET A 1 18.09 -77.92 -51.87
N PRO A 2 19.42 -77.77 -51.92
CA PRO A 2 20.39 -77.85 -50.81
C PRO A 2 21.39 -76.64 -50.90
N PHE A 3 22.53 -76.49 -50.20
CA PHE A 3 23.27 -77.28 -49.21
C PHE A 3 23.99 -76.36 -48.18
N GLN A 4 23.97 -76.77 -46.90
CA GLN A 4 25.06 -76.76 -45.91
C GLN A 4 26.12 -75.62 -45.79
N GLN A 5 26.17 -75.00 -44.61
CA GLN A 5 27.41 -74.86 -43.81
C GLN A 5 27.92 -76.25 -43.37
N PRO A 6 29.22 -76.48 -43.06
CA PRO A 6 29.68 -76.33 -41.65
C PRO A 6 31.19 -76.10 -41.33
N ASN A 7 31.43 -75.43 -40.19
CA ASN A 7 32.40 -75.75 -39.11
C ASN A 7 33.95 -75.92 -39.32
N ARG A 8 34.69 -75.12 -38.51
CA ARG A 8 35.79 -75.54 -37.58
C ARG A 8 37.15 -75.96 -38.19
N LEU A 9 38.27 -76.06 -37.46
CA LEU A 9 38.60 -75.89 -36.03
C LEU A 9 40.10 -75.47 -35.87
N GLY A 10 40.49 -74.90 -34.72
CA GLY A 10 41.90 -74.90 -34.26
C GLY A 10 42.44 -73.53 -33.81
N GLY A 11 42.99 -73.47 -32.60
CA GLY A 11 43.69 -72.28 -32.08
C GLY A 11 44.42 -72.59 -30.76
N VAL A 12 45.57 -71.94 -30.51
CA VAL A 12 46.40 -72.17 -29.32
C VAL A 12 47.00 -70.86 -28.76
N TRP A 13 46.46 -70.43 -27.61
CA TRP A 13 47.10 -69.72 -26.47
C TRP A 13 47.76 -68.32 -26.66
N ARG A 14 47.88 -67.58 -25.54
CA ARG A 14 48.39 -66.18 -25.42
C ARG A 14 49.79 -66.15 -24.78
N PRO A 15 50.48 -64.98 -24.71
CA PRO A 15 50.31 -64.13 -23.51
C PRO A 15 50.43 -62.58 -23.68
N MET A 16 49.66 -61.87 -22.84
CA MET A 16 49.85 -60.51 -22.26
C MET A 16 50.07 -59.25 -23.15
N CYS A 17 49.93 -58.09 -22.49
CA CYS A 17 49.75 -56.73 -23.03
C CYS A 17 50.73 -55.75 -22.32
N PRO A 18 50.92 -54.49 -22.74
CA PRO A 18 49.91 -53.43 -22.51
C PRO A 18 49.64 -52.50 -23.72
N ARG A 19 48.67 -51.58 -23.57
CA ARG A 19 48.22 -50.61 -24.57
C ARG A 19 48.71 -49.18 -24.29
N LEU A 20 48.98 -48.43 -25.36
CA LEU A 20 48.71 -46.99 -25.56
C LEU A 20 48.89 -46.69 -27.06
N GLY A 21 48.08 -45.89 -27.76
CA GLY A 21 46.79 -45.30 -27.39
C GLY A 21 46.59 -43.90 -27.97
N LEU A 22 45.72 -43.74 -28.98
CA LEU A 22 45.02 -42.50 -29.35
C LEU A 22 44.03 -42.76 -30.50
N SER A 23 42.84 -42.16 -30.42
CA SER A 23 41.79 -42.24 -31.45
C SER A 23 40.88 -41.02 -31.31
N ALA A 24 40.53 -40.37 -32.43
CA ALA A 24 39.62 -39.23 -32.45
C ALA A 24 38.39 -39.56 -33.33
N SER A 25 37.28 -39.92 -32.68
CA SER A 25 35.94 -39.92 -33.28
C SER A 25 35.32 -38.53 -33.09
N LEU A 26 34.64 -38.00 -34.12
CA LEU A 26 33.73 -36.88 -33.92
C LEU A 26 32.41 -37.43 -33.38
N ASP A 27 32.09 -37.08 -32.14
CA ASP A 27 30.93 -37.64 -31.45
C ASP A 27 29.63 -36.94 -31.85
N LEU A 28 28.68 -37.74 -32.31
CA LEU A 28 27.32 -37.33 -32.69
C LEU A 28 26.61 -36.38 -31.69
N PRO A 29 26.68 -36.56 -30.35
CA PRO A 29 26.08 -35.61 -29.41
C PRO A 29 26.64 -34.18 -29.52
N PHE A 30 27.88 -33.97 -29.96
CA PHE A 30 28.45 -32.63 -30.16
C PHE A 30 27.78 -31.89 -31.32
N LEU A 31 27.43 -32.62 -32.39
CA LEU A 31 26.66 -32.07 -33.51
C LEU A 31 25.22 -31.73 -33.09
N CYS A 32 24.59 -32.58 -32.27
CA CYS A 32 23.29 -32.30 -31.67
C CYS A 32 23.34 -31.09 -30.71
N TRP A 33 24.45 -30.90 -29.98
CA TRP A 33 24.66 -29.73 -29.12
C TRP A 33 24.77 -28.44 -29.94
N ILE A 34 25.54 -28.45 -31.04
CA ILE A 34 25.65 -27.31 -31.96
C ILE A 34 24.31 -27.01 -32.64
N LEU A 35 23.55 -28.03 -33.05
CA LEU A 35 22.20 -27.84 -33.61
C LEU A 35 21.20 -27.32 -32.56
N GLY A 36 21.29 -27.76 -31.31
CA GLY A 36 20.49 -27.23 -30.19
C GLY A 36 20.83 -25.77 -29.88
N LEU A 37 22.12 -25.41 -29.86
CA LEU A 37 22.59 -24.04 -29.75
C LEU A 37 22.10 -23.17 -30.92
N ALA A 38 22.23 -23.64 -32.17
CA ALA A 38 21.73 -22.93 -33.33
C ALA A 38 20.21 -22.68 -33.24
N LEU A 39 19.43 -23.69 -32.86
CA LEU A 39 17.99 -23.57 -32.70
C LEU A 39 17.61 -22.62 -31.55
N HIS A 40 18.34 -22.63 -30.43
CA HIS A 40 18.18 -21.64 -29.36
C HIS A 40 18.53 -20.22 -29.82
N THR A 41 19.63 -20.02 -30.58
CA THR A 41 19.96 -18.68 -31.12
C THR A 41 18.92 -18.16 -32.12
N GLN A 42 18.16 -19.03 -32.78
CA GLN A 42 17.06 -18.62 -33.66
C GLN A 42 15.73 -18.37 -32.92
N LEU A 43 15.52 -18.91 -31.72
CA LEU A 43 14.35 -18.57 -30.88
C LEU A 43 14.58 -17.34 -29.98
N ALA A 44 15.84 -16.96 -29.71
CA ALA A 44 16.20 -15.82 -28.86
C ALA A 44 16.59 -14.54 -29.64
N ALA A 45 16.42 -14.52 -30.96
CA ALA A 45 16.68 -13.35 -31.78
C ALA A 45 15.54 -12.32 -31.61
N SER A 46 15.78 -11.27 -30.81
CA SER A 46 14.87 -10.11 -30.71
C SER A 46 14.61 -9.55 -32.10
N GLN A 47 13.34 -9.54 -32.53
CA GLN A 47 12.95 -8.94 -33.80
C GLN A 47 12.98 -7.42 -33.64
N LYS A 48 14.02 -6.75 -34.15
CA LYS A 48 14.02 -5.29 -34.26
C LYS A 48 12.78 -4.89 -35.06
N LEU A 49 11.82 -4.24 -34.39
CA LEU A 49 10.53 -3.91 -34.99
C LEU A 49 10.74 -2.98 -36.18
N ASP A 50 10.08 -3.31 -37.29
CA ASP A 50 9.93 -2.39 -38.41
C ASP A 50 9.02 -1.24 -37.96
N GLU A 51 9.52 0.00 -38.01
CA GLU A 51 8.74 1.17 -37.60
C GLU A 51 7.54 1.47 -38.52
N THR A 52 7.54 0.91 -39.73
CA THR A 52 6.53 1.17 -40.77
C THR A 52 5.45 0.09 -40.85
N ASP A 53 5.78 -1.17 -40.51
CA ASP A 53 4.81 -2.25 -40.28
C ASP A 53 5.24 -3.13 -39.08
N PRO A 54 5.01 -2.65 -37.83
CA PRO A 54 5.49 -3.33 -36.63
C PRO A 54 4.71 -4.62 -36.34
N VAL A 55 5.18 -5.72 -36.94
CA VAL A 55 4.63 -7.07 -36.76
C VAL A 55 5.52 -7.90 -35.83
N VAL A 56 4.95 -8.39 -34.73
CA VAL A 56 5.60 -9.30 -33.77
C VAL A 56 4.98 -10.70 -33.86
N THR A 57 5.81 -11.74 -33.76
CA THR A 57 5.34 -13.14 -33.73
C THR A 57 5.32 -13.66 -32.30
N THR A 58 4.14 -14.01 -31.78
CA THR A 58 3.92 -14.59 -30.45
C THR A 58 3.78 -16.11 -30.51
N THR A 59 3.70 -16.81 -29.37
CA THR A 59 3.39 -18.26 -29.34
C THR A 59 2.01 -18.59 -29.92
N TYR A 60 1.10 -17.62 -29.98
CA TYR A 60 -0.27 -17.80 -30.47
C TYR A 60 -0.48 -17.36 -31.92
N GLY A 61 0.41 -16.55 -32.49
CA GLY A 61 0.29 -16.03 -33.86
C GLY A 61 0.93 -14.65 -34.04
N LYS A 62 0.71 -14.02 -35.20
CA LYS A 62 1.29 -12.71 -35.50
C LYS A 62 0.36 -11.57 -35.07
N LEU A 63 0.95 -10.52 -34.50
CA LEU A 63 0.28 -9.29 -34.10
C LEU A 63 0.88 -8.10 -34.85
N ARG A 64 0.04 -7.22 -35.42
CA ARG A 64 0.45 -5.91 -35.96
C ARG A 64 0.10 -4.81 -34.97
N GLY A 65 1.10 -4.08 -34.49
CA GLY A 65 0.92 -2.85 -33.71
C GLY A 65 0.89 -1.61 -34.61
N PHE A 66 1.21 -0.45 -34.04
CA PHE A 66 1.46 0.78 -34.80
C PHE A 66 2.40 1.72 -34.04
N LYS A 67 3.13 2.57 -34.78
CA LYS A 67 3.98 3.61 -34.19
C LYS A 67 3.13 4.80 -33.74
N LYS A 68 3.41 5.32 -32.54
CA LYS A 68 2.77 6.47 -31.91
C LYS A 68 3.83 7.49 -31.51
N GLU A 69 3.80 8.64 -32.18
CA GLU A 69 4.55 9.83 -31.77
C GLU A 69 3.91 10.46 -30.53
N LEU A 70 4.73 11.10 -29.68
CA LEU A 70 4.31 11.73 -28.43
C LEU A 70 4.31 13.26 -28.56
N ASN A 71 3.43 13.93 -27.80
CA ASN A 71 3.31 15.40 -27.79
C ASN A 71 4.41 16.08 -26.95
N ASN A 72 5.67 15.68 -27.13
CA ASN A 72 6.82 16.20 -26.41
C ASN A 72 8.10 15.95 -27.21
N GLU A 73 8.82 17.02 -27.60
CA GLU A 73 10.00 16.97 -28.48
C GLU A 73 11.18 16.17 -27.92
N ILE A 74 11.22 15.89 -26.62
CA ILE A 74 12.33 15.21 -25.92
C ILE A 74 12.09 13.69 -25.81
N LEU A 75 10.82 13.24 -25.88
CA LEU A 75 10.45 11.84 -25.74
C LEU A 75 10.49 11.12 -27.09
N GLY A 76 11.01 9.89 -27.11
CA GLY A 76 10.97 9.05 -28.30
C GLY A 76 9.58 8.46 -28.55
N PRO A 77 9.23 8.12 -29.80
CA PRO A 77 8.00 7.40 -30.11
C PRO A 77 7.94 6.02 -29.45
N VAL A 78 6.74 5.47 -29.36
CA VAL A 78 6.48 4.10 -28.91
C VAL A 78 5.79 3.29 -30.00
N ILE A 79 5.93 1.96 -29.96
CA ILE A 79 5.04 1.04 -30.68
C ILE A 79 3.95 0.58 -29.72
N GLN A 80 2.69 0.72 -30.12
CA GLN A 80 1.53 0.27 -29.36
C GLN A 80 0.96 -1.02 -29.96
N PHE A 81 0.67 -2.00 -29.11
CA PHE A 81 -0.14 -3.19 -29.42
C PHE A 81 -1.35 -3.21 -28.48
N LEU A 82 -2.49 -2.76 -28.97
CA LEU A 82 -3.73 -2.61 -28.20
C LEU A 82 -4.68 -3.79 -28.47
N GLY A 83 -5.46 -4.22 -27.48
CA GLY A 83 -6.46 -5.28 -27.67
C GLY A 83 -5.86 -6.68 -27.93
N VAL A 84 -4.71 -6.99 -27.33
CA VAL A 84 -4.02 -8.29 -27.47
C VAL A 84 -4.70 -9.34 -26.58
N PRO A 85 -5.26 -10.45 -27.10
CA PRO A 85 -5.90 -11.47 -26.30
C PRO A 85 -4.86 -12.32 -25.54
N TYR A 86 -4.98 -12.37 -24.22
CA TYR A 86 -4.10 -13.18 -23.36
C TYR A 86 -4.77 -14.45 -22.80
N ALA A 87 -6.07 -14.59 -23.02
CA ALA A 87 -6.91 -15.72 -22.64
C ALA A 87 -8.04 -15.94 -23.67
N ALA A 88 -8.74 -17.07 -23.59
CA ALA A 88 -9.96 -17.32 -24.37
C ALA A 88 -11.17 -16.58 -23.78
N PRO A 89 -12.20 -16.24 -24.58
CA PRO A 89 -13.39 -15.54 -24.10
C PRO A 89 -14.10 -16.30 -22.96
N PRO A 90 -14.29 -15.70 -21.76
CA PRO A 90 -14.89 -16.33 -20.59
C PRO A 90 -16.43 -16.38 -20.66
N THR A 91 -16.96 -16.75 -21.83
CA THR A 91 -18.38 -16.72 -22.18
C THR A 91 -19.06 -18.08 -22.03
N GLY A 92 -20.39 -18.08 -21.85
CA GLY A 92 -21.19 -19.30 -21.71
C GLY A 92 -20.73 -20.15 -20.53
N GLU A 93 -20.43 -21.42 -20.77
CA GLU A 93 -19.93 -22.38 -19.76
C GLU A 93 -18.62 -21.92 -19.08
N ARG A 94 -17.84 -21.00 -19.69
CA ARG A 94 -16.63 -20.41 -19.09
C ARG A 94 -16.90 -19.19 -18.20
N ARG A 95 -18.14 -18.70 -18.13
CA ARG A 95 -18.52 -17.71 -17.10
C ARG A 95 -18.45 -18.40 -15.74
N PHE A 96 -17.85 -17.73 -14.76
CA PHE A 96 -17.54 -18.28 -13.43
C PHE A 96 -16.59 -19.50 -13.45
N GLN A 97 -15.68 -19.56 -14.44
CA GLN A 97 -14.58 -20.52 -14.49
C GLN A 97 -13.22 -19.80 -14.61
N PRO A 98 -12.10 -20.47 -14.24
CA PRO A 98 -10.76 -20.00 -14.56
C PRO A 98 -10.58 -19.70 -16.06
N PRO A 99 -9.75 -18.72 -16.43
CA PRO A 99 -9.47 -18.42 -17.83
C PRO A 99 -8.67 -19.55 -18.50
N GLU A 100 -9.01 -19.87 -19.75
CA GLU A 100 -8.21 -20.74 -20.61
C GLU A 100 -7.21 -19.92 -21.43
N PRO A 101 -6.07 -20.49 -21.88
CA PRO A 101 -5.18 -19.84 -22.85
C PRO A 101 -5.90 -19.44 -24.16
N PRO A 102 -5.44 -18.39 -24.87
CA PRO A 102 -6.09 -17.90 -26.07
C PRO A 102 -5.90 -18.90 -27.24
N VAL A 103 -6.88 -18.94 -28.14
CA VAL A 103 -6.83 -19.80 -29.34
C VAL A 103 -5.85 -19.21 -30.35
N SER A 104 -4.89 -20.00 -30.83
CA SER A 104 -3.90 -19.58 -31.83
C SER A 104 -4.52 -19.20 -33.18
N TRP A 105 -3.88 -18.29 -33.92
CA TRP A 105 -4.31 -17.80 -35.23
C TRP A 105 -3.17 -17.85 -36.27
N SER A 106 -3.49 -18.16 -37.53
CA SER A 106 -2.51 -18.30 -38.63
C SER A 106 -2.04 -16.97 -39.20
N ASP A 107 -2.93 -15.98 -39.21
CA ASP A 107 -2.78 -14.75 -40.00
C ASP A 107 -2.15 -13.63 -39.16
N ILE A 108 -2.10 -12.40 -39.69
CA ILE A 108 -1.68 -11.23 -38.90
C ILE A 108 -2.93 -10.62 -38.27
N ARG A 109 -3.08 -10.74 -36.94
CA ARG A 109 -4.12 -10.06 -36.18
C ARG A 109 -3.70 -8.60 -35.94
N ASN A 110 -4.54 -7.65 -36.30
CA ASN A 110 -4.30 -6.25 -35.97
C ASN A 110 -4.55 -6.02 -34.47
N ALA A 111 -3.62 -5.34 -33.82
CA ALA A 111 -3.64 -4.90 -32.43
C ALA A 111 -3.48 -3.37 -32.38
N THR A 112 -4.33 -2.68 -33.15
CA THR A 112 -4.21 -1.23 -33.45
C THR A 112 -5.32 -0.39 -32.80
N GLN A 113 -6.16 -1.01 -31.98
CA GLN A 113 -7.27 -0.40 -31.25
C GLN A 113 -7.52 -1.21 -29.97
N PHE A 114 -8.10 -0.58 -28.96
CA PHE A 114 -8.48 -1.30 -27.74
C PHE A 114 -9.50 -2.40 -28.04
N GLY A 115 -9.46 -3.48 -27.26
CA GLY A 115 -10.57 -4.44 -27.18
C GLY A 115 -11.68 -3.90 -26.25
N PRO A 116 -12.92 -4.42 -26.38
CA PRO A 116 -14.02 -4.08 -25.48
C PRO A 116 -13.65 -4.27 -24.01
N VAL A 117 -14.18 -3.42 -23.13
CA VAL A 117 -13.93 -3.53 -21.69
C VAL A 117 -14.83 -4.59 -21.05
N CYS A 118 -14.44 -5.07 -19.87
CA CYS A 118 -15.26 -6.00 -19.12
C CYS A 118 -16.54 -5.32 -18.60
N PRO A 119 -17.68 -6.05 -18.51
CA PRO A 119 -18.97 -5.43 -18.29
C PRO A 119 -19.10 -4.82 -16.88
N GLN A 120 -19.55 -3.57 -16.83
CA GLN A 120 -19.52 -2.73 -15.63
C GLN A 120 -20.59 -1.63 -15.70
N THR A 121 -20.93 -1.01 -14.57
CA THR A 121 -21.96 0.04 -14.51
C THR A 121 -21.50 1.26 -13.73
N LEU A 122 -21.53 2.43 -14.38
CA LEU A 122 -21.19 3.73 -13.76
C LEU A 122 -22.45 4.50 -13.37
N LEU A 123 -23.50 3.79 -12.91
CA LEU A 123 -24.73 4.44 -12.47
C LEU A 123 -24.47 5.24 -11.19
N GLU A 124 -24.71 6.55 -11.28
CA GLU A 124 -24.59 7.51 -10.18
C GLU A 124 -25.36 7.02 -8.94
N GLY A 125 -24.72 7.08 -7.76
CA GLY A 125 -25.26 6.52 -6.52
C GLY A 125 -25.10 5.01 -6.33
N ARG A 126 -24.44 4.29 -7.26
CA ARG A 126 -23.97 2.90 -7.02
C ARG A 126 -22.46 2.78 -6.83
N LEU A 127 -21.70 3.78 -7.29
CA LEU A 127 -20.26 3.85 -7.13
C LEU A 127 -19.89 4.09 -5.66
N PRO A 128 -18.94 3.34 -5.07
CA PRO A 128 -18.50 3.57 -3.70
C PRO A 128 -17.46 4.70 -3.68
N ASP A 129 -17.89 5.95 -3.79
CA ASP A 129 -17.01 7.13 -3.96
C ASP A 129 -15.88 7.23 -2.94
N VAL A 130 -16.07 6.72 -1.71
CA VAL A 130 -15.05 6.67 -0.64
C VAL A 130 -13.91 5.67 -0.88
N MET A 131 -14.03 4.80 -1.90
CA MET A 131 -13.00 3.85 -2.35
C MET A 131 -12.39 4.22 -3.70
N LEU A 132 -13.04 5.10 -4.48
CA LEU A 132 -12.68 5.36 -5.87
C LEU A 132 -11.73 6.56 -5.99
N PRO A 133 -10.86 6.59 -7.03
CA PRO A 133 -10.02 7.76 -7.28
C PRO A 133 -10.84 9.03 -7.50
N VAL A 134 -10.34 10.17 -7.00
CA VAL A 134 -11.07 11.45 -7.09
C VAL A 134 -11.20 11.94 -8.54
N TRP A 135 -10.18 11.71 -9.37
CA TRP A 135 -10.26 12.00 -10.80
C TRP A 135 -11.30 11.14 -11.55
N PHE A 136 -11.54 9.90 -11.09
CA PHE A 136 -12.53 8.99 -11.69
C PHE A 136 -13.96 9.44 -11.35
N THR A 137 -14.23 9.70 -10.07
CA THR A 137 -15.54 10.13 -9.57
C THR A 137 -15.91 11.55 -10.02
N ASN A 138 -14.94 12.46 -10.12
CA ASN A 138 -15.21 13.82 -10.62
C ASN A 138 -15.31 13.90 -12.16
N SER A 139 -14.90 12.87 -12.92
CA SER A 139 -14.86 12.89 -14.40
C SER A 139 -15.70 11.77 -15.05
N VAL A 140 -16.77 11.31 -14.40
CA VAL A 140 -17.57 10.13 -14.82
C VAL A 140 -18.07 10.21 -16.27
N GLU A 141 -18.37 11.40 -16.80
CA GLU A 141 -18.75 11.56 -18.23
C GLU A 141 -17.63 11.14 -19.18
N VAL A 142 -16.38 11.50 -18.89
CA VAL A 142 -15.20 11.13 -19.68
C VAL A 142 -14.85 9.67 -19.47
N VAL A 143 -14.86 9.20 -18.22
CA VAL A 143 -14.67 7.77 -17.85
C VAL A 143 -15.66 6.89 -18.63
N SER A 144 -16.92 7.33 -18.79
CA SER A 144 -17.96 6.63 -19.56
C SER A 144 -17.60 6.43 -21.03
N SER A 145 -16.83 7.34 -21.65
CA SER A 145 -16.39 7.18 -23.04
C SER A 145 -15.36 6.05 -23.22
N TYR A 146 -14.58 5.72 -22.18
CA TYR A 146 -13.66 4.59 -22.17
C TYR A 146 -14.35 3.24 -21.93
N VAL A 147 -15.56 3.22 -21.35
CA VAL A 147 -16.29 1.99 -20.96
C VAL A 147 -17.63 1.80 -21.70
N GLN A 148 -17.84 2.53 -22.80
CA GLN A 148 -19.05 2.43 -23.61
C GLN A 148 -19.16 1.11 -24.41
N ASP A 149 -18.02 0.57 -24.87
CA ASP A 149 -17.95 -0.71 -25.61
C ASP A 149 -17.62 -1.84 -24.63
N GLN A 150 -18.64 -2.63 -24.27
CA GLN A 150 -18.56 -3.67 -23.24
C GLN A 150 -18.89 -5.05 -23.81
N SER A 151 -18.09 -6.05 -23.44
CA SER A 151 -18.28 -7.45 -23.80
C SER A 151 -17.81 -8.37 -22.67
N GLU A 152 -18.37 -9.57 -22.59
CA GLU A 152 -17.75 -10.63 -21.76
C GLU A 152 -16.45 -11.16 -22.39
N ASP A 153 -16.30 -11.05 -23.71
CA ASP A 153 -15.02 -11.18 -24.38
C ASP A 153 -14.22 -9.88 -24.18
N CYS A 154 -13.50 -9.81 -23.06
CA CYS A 154 -12.76 -8.62 -22.61
C CYS A 154 -11.33 -8.91 -22.10
N LEU A 155 -10.85 -10.15 -22.21
CA LEU A 155 -9.55 -10.59 -21.66
C LEU A 155 -8.38 -10.18 -22.58
N PHE A 156 -8.20 -8.86 -22.67
CA PHE A 156 -7.21 -8.18 -23.47
C PHE A 156 -6.21 -7.42 -22.61
N LEU A 157 -4.97 -7.33 -23.10
CA LEU A 157 -3.93 -6.44 -22.59
C LEU A 157 -3.43 -5.51 -23.69
N ASN A 158 -2.81 -4.40 -23.29
CA ASN A 158 -2.23 -3.40 -24.17
C ASN A 158 -0.75 -3.26 -23.85
N ILE A 159 0.13 -3.27 -24.86
CA ILE A 159 1.59 -3.23 -24.70
C ILE A 159 2.13 -1.94 -25.34
N TYR A 160 2.96 -1.22 -24.59
CA TYR A 160 3.62 0.02 -24.99
C TYR A 160 5.14 -0.21 -24.99
N VAL A 161 5.75 -0.30 -26.18
CA VAL A 161 7.17 -0.62 -26.37
C VAL A 161 7.93 0.65 -26.79
N PRO A 162 8.97 1.10 -26.07
CA PRO A 162 9.72 2.29 -26.45
C PRO A 162 10.67 2.00 -27.61
N THR A 163 10.69 2.90 -28.59
CA THR A 163 11.69 2.88 -29.69
C THR A 163 13.05 3.36 -29.19
N GLU A 164 14.13 2.97 -29.87
CA GLU A 164 15.49 3.41 -29.50
C GLU A 164 15.87 4.80 -30.06
N ASP A 165 14.96 5.48 -30.76
CA ASP A 165 15.29 6.63 -31.61
C ASP A 165 15.10 8.03 -30.98
N GLY A 166 14.59 8.11 -29.74
CA GLY A 166 14.34 9.38 -29.04
C GLY A 166 15.61 10.20 -28.73
N PRO A 167 15.55 11.54 -28.62
CA PRO A 167 16.71 12.39 -28.33
C PRO A 167 17.50 12.02 -27.06
N LEU A 168 16.84 11.43 -26.06
CA LEU A 168 17.47 10.95 -24.83
C LEU A 168 18.32 9.66 -24.99
N SER A 169 18.27 8.97 -26.14
CA SER A 169 19.13 7.80 -26.41
C SER A 169 20.44 8.18 -27.11
N LYS A 170 20.38 9.14 -28.04
CA LYS A 170 21.50 9.59 -28.87
C LYS A 170 22.38 10.58 -28.11
N LYS A 171 23.32 10.06 -27.31
CA LYS A 171 24.53 10.81 -26.91
C LYS A 171 25.22 11.24 -28.22
N GLN A 172 25.44 12.54 -28.42
CA GLN A 172 25.81 13.08 -29.71
C GLN A 172 27.28 12.78 -30.02
N ASN A 173 27.57 11.96 -31.02
CA ASN A 173 28.93 11.58 -31.45
C ASN A 173 29.66 12.69 -32.24
N ASP A 174 29.30 13.96 -32.02
CA ASP A 174 29.90 15.14 -32.63
C ASP A 174 30.76 15.91 -31.62
N ASP A 175 31.76 15.26 -31.01
CA ASP A 175 32.88 15.97 -30.41
C ASP A 175 34.21 15.32 -30.78
N LEU A 176 35.19 16.16 -31.12
CA LEU A 176 36.42 15.75 -31.78
C LEU A 176 37.54 15.48 -30.77
N ALA A 177 37.88 14.19 -30.63
CA ALA A 177 39.18 13.67 -30.22
C ALA A 177 39.84 14.33 -28.98
N ASP A 178 39.68 13.67 -27.84
CA ASP A 178 40.83 13.48 -26.93
C ASP A 178 40.84 12.03 -26.40
N ASN A 179 42.06 11.50 -26.18
CA ASN A 179 42.26 10.14 -25.65
C ASN A 179 42.61 10.24 -24.16
N ASP A 180 41.63 10.01 -23.28
CA ASP A 180 41.90 9.67 -21.88
C ASP A 180 41.05 8.47 -21.46
N GLY A 181 41.72 7.46 -20.92
CA GLY A 181 41.16 6.12 -20.72
C GLY A 181 40.38 5.97 -19.41
N ALA A 182 39.20 6.60 -19.34
CA ALA A 182 38.18 6.27 -18.35
C ALA A 182 37.11 5.38 -18.99
N GLU A 183 36.92 4.16 -18.45
CA GLU A 183 35.89 3.23 -18.91
C GLU A 183 34.52 3.63 -18.33
N ASP A 184 33.88 4.61 -18.95
CA ASP A 184 32.43 4.85 -18.85
C ASP A 184 31.73 3.58 -19.40
N GLU A 185 31.32 2.65 -18.53
CA GLU A 185 30.53 1.48 -18.96
C GLU A 185 29.18 1.95 -19.53
N ASP A 186 28.95 1.72 -20.82
CA ASP A 186 27.67 2.02 -21.47
C ASP A 186 26.58 1.06 -20.96
N ILE A 187 25.90 1.42 -19.86
CA ILE A 187 24.72 0.72 -19.30
C ILE A 187 23.47 0.91 -20.19
N ARG A 188 23.67 0.86 -21.51
CA ARG A 188 22.69 1.10 -22.59
C ARG A 188 23.01 0.26 -23.82
N GLU A 189 23.31 -1.03 -23.63
CA GLU A 189 23.37 -2.01 -24.72
C GLU A 189 22.09 -1.94 -25.58
N SER A 190 22.21 -1.40 -26.80
CA SER A 190 21.14 -1.43 -27.82
C SER A 190 20.79 -2.88 -28.11
N GLY A 191 19.48 -3.20 -28.06
CA GLY A 191 19.00 -4.57 -28.17
C GLY A 191 19.02 -5.42 -26.89
N SER A 192 19.46 -4.89 -25.73
CA SER A 192 19.28 -5.57 -24.45
C SER A 192 17.80 -5.67 -24.05
N PRO A 193 17.34 -6.79 -23.42
CA PRO A 193 15.97 -6.94 -22.96
C PRO A 193 15.56 -5.84 -21.97
N LYS A 194 14.40 -5.22 -22.20
CA LYS A 194 13.88 -4.10 -21.39
C LYS A 194 13.08 -4.62 -20.18
N PRO A 195 13.16 -3.98 -19.01
CA PRO A 195 12.25 -4.28 -17.89
C PRO A 195 10.78 -4.09 -18.29
N VAL A 196 9.89 -4.80 -17.63
CA VAL A 196 8.46 -4.81 -17.93
C VAL A 196 7.66 -4.33 -16.72
N MET A 197 6.83 -3.31 -16.89
CA MET A 197 5.95 -2.78 -15.86
C MET A 197 4.49 -3.07 -16.20
N VAL A 198 3.83 -3.89 -15.38
CA VAL A 198 2.48 -4.42 -15.62
C VAL A 198 1.48 -3.73 -14.71
N PHE A 199 0.63 -2.88 -15.27
CA PHE A 199 -0.39 -2.14 -14.52
C PHE A 199 -1.69 -2.93 -14.38
N ILE A 200 -2.11 -3.12 -13.13
CA ILE A 200 -3.43 -3.60 -12.73
C ILE A 200 -4.22 -2.39 -12.24
N HIS A 201 -5.31 -2.06 -12.94
CA HIS A 201 -6.11 -0.89 -12.62
C HIS A 201 -6.90 -1.05 -11.31
N GLY A 202 -7.21 0.10 -10.70
CA GLY A 202 -8.14 0.20 -9.58
C GLY A 202 -9.60 0.32 -10.01
N GLY A 203 -10.40 0.87 -9.09
CA GLY A 203 -11.85 0.76 -9.04
C GLY A 203 -12.23 0.24 -7.65
N SER A 204 -13.37 -0.42 -7.54
CA SER A 204 -13.83 -1.17 -6.36
C SER A 204 -13.94 -2.68 -6.65
N TYR A 205 -13.12 -3.16 -7.58
CA TYR A 205 -13.25 -4.43 -8.33
C TYR A 205 -14.49 -4.51 -9.25
N MET A 206 -15.43 -3.56 -9.18
CA MET A 206 -16.69 -3.55 -9.95
C MET A 206 -16.59 -2.82 -11.30
N GLU A 207 -15.67 -1.86 -11.43
CA GLU A 207 -15.49 -0.99 -12.60
C GLU A 207 -14.00 -0.67 -12.86
N GLY A 208 -13.73 0.01 -13.99
CA GLY A 208 -12.39 0.37 -14.46
C GLY A 208 -11.98 -0.36 -15.75
N THR A 209 -10.84 0.05 -16.31
CA THR A 209 -10.20 -0.63 -17.45
C THR A 209 -8.74 -0.20 -17.57
N GLY A 210 -7.86 -1.11 -18.02
CA GLY A 210 -6.48 -0.78 -18.39
C GLY A 210 -6.38 0.21 -19.57
N ASN A 211 -7.47 0.41 -20.32
CA ASN A 211 -7.52 1.31 -21.48
C ASN A 211 -7.49 2.81 -21.09
N MET A 212 -7.78 3.16 -19.83
CA MET A 212 -7.72 4.54 -19.31
C MET A 212 -6.29 5.04 -19.07
N PHE A 213 -5.30 4.16 -19.08
CA PHE A 213 -3.94 4.44 -18.63
C PHE A 213 -2.97 4.34 -19.82
N ASP A 214 -2.61 5.49 -20.42
CA ASP A 214 -1.66 5.52 -21.53
C ASP A 214 -0.22 5.30 -21.02
N GLY A 215 0.30 4.09 -21.22
CA GLY A 215 1.65 3.71 -20.81
C GLY A 215 2.77 4.35 -21.64
N SER A 216 2.47 5.10 -22.71
CA SER A 216 3.46 5.55 -23.69
C SER A 216 4.54 6.48 -23.12
N ILE A 217 4.17 7.41 -22.23
CA ILE A 217 5.12 8.37 -21.65
C ILE A 217 6.06 7.64 -20.69
N LEU A 218 5.50 6.82 -19.79
CA LEU A 218 6.27 6.00 -18.85
C LEU A 218 7.21 5.02 -19.57
N ALA A 219 6.76 4.41 -20.67
CA ALA A 219 7.58 3.54 -21.50
C ALA A 219 8.76 4.29 -22.15
N SER A 220 8.47 5.43 -22.81
CA SER A 220 9.46 6.25 -23.51
C SER A 220 10.47 6.90 -22.57
N TYR A 221 10.00 7.56 -21.51
CA TYR A 221 10.85 8.18 -20.48
C TYR A 221 11.67 7.12 -19.72
N GLY A 222 11.04 6.02 -19.34
CA GLY A 222 11.65 4.98 -18.53
C GLY A 222 12.63 4.07 -19.28
N ASN A 223 12.51 3.96 -20.61
CA ASN A 223 13.07 2.86 -21.43
C ASN A 223 12.68 1.48 -20.86
N VAL A 224 11.39 1.31 -20.58
CA VAL A 224 10.76 0.08 -20.08
C VAL A 224 9.56 -0.26 -20.97
N ILE A 225 9.16 -1.53 -21.05
CA ILE A 225 7.88 -1.88 -21.65
C ILE A 225 6.80 -1.70 -20.60
N VAL A 226 5.75 -0.94 -20.91
CA VAL A 226 4.56 -0.82 -20.05
C VAL A 226 3.46 -1.69 -20.61
N ILE A 227 2.70 -2.37 -19.75
CA ILE A 227 1.56 -3.20 -20.11
C ILE A 227 0.37 -2.80 -19.25
N THR A 228 -0.83 -2.67 -19.81
CA THR A 228 -2.09 -2.52 -19.04
C THR A 228 -3.01 -3.70 -19.30
N VAL A 229 -3.66 -4.23 -18.26
CA VAL A 229 -4.48 -5.45 -18.33
C VAL A 229 -5.95 -5.14 -18.05
N ASN A 230 -6.87 -5.71 -18.82
CA ASN A 230 -8.28 -5.84 -18.46
C ASN A 230 -8.53 -7.25 -17.88
N TYR A 231 -9.24 -7.34 -16.76
CA TYR A 231 -9.61 -8.58 -16.07
C TYR A 231 -11.10 -8.55 -15.72
N ARG A 232 -11.76 -9.71 -15.51
CA ARG A 232 -13.19 -9.73 -15.20
C ARG A 232 -13.52 -8.98 -13.90
N LEU A 233 -14.60 -8.19 -13.94
CA LEU A 233 -15.01 -7.29 -12.87
C LEU A 233 -16.31 -7.76 -12.19
N GLY A 234 -16.50 -7.28 -10.96
CA GLY A 234 -17.68 -7.46 -10.13
C GLY A 234 -18.21 -8.90 -10.12
N VAL A 235 -19.49 -9.06 -10.42
CA VAL A 235 -20.17 -10.36 -10.50
C VAL A 235 -19.40 -11.37 -11.37
N LEU A 236 -18.92 -10.96 -12.55
CA LEU A 236 -18.32 -11.85 -13.53
C LEU A 236 -16.89 -12.29 -13.15
N GLY A 237 -16.18 -11.43 -12.41
CA GLY A 237 -14.84 -11.71 -11.88
C GLY A 237 -14.83 -12.40 -10.52
N PHE A 238 -15.87 -12.23 -9.71
CA PHE A 238 -15.78 -12.46 -8.27
C PHE A 238 -17.04 -13.03 -7.60
N LEU A 239 -18.06 -13.48 -8.36
CA LEU A 239 -19.15 -14.25 -7.76
C LEU A 239 -18.62 -15.56 -7.16
N SER A 240 -18.90 -15.78 -5.87
CA SER A 240 -18.58 -17.03 -5.17
C SER A 240 -19.77 -17.52 -4.37
N THR A 241 -19.99 -18.84 -4.38
CA THR A 241 -21.03 -19.50 -3.59
C THR A 241 -20.56 -19.85 -2.18
N GLY A 242 -19.27 -19.70 -1.86
CA GLY A 242 -18.67 -20.25 -0.64
C GLY A 242 -18.55 -21.78 -0.66
N ASP A 243 -18.67 -22.40 -1.84
CA ASP A 243 -18.50 -23.82 -2.06
C ASP A 243 -17.92 -24.08 -3.47
N GLN A 244 -17.87 -25.34 -3.91
CA GLN A 244 -17.25 -25.73 -5.17
C GLN A 244 -18.07 -25.37 -6.44
N ALA A 245 -19.31 -24.88 -6.33
CA ALA A 245 -20.13 -24.53 -7.49
C ALA A 245 -19.61 -23.27 -8.21
N ALA A 246 -19.17 -22.27 -7.44
CA ALA A 246 -18.40 -21.13 -7.92
C ALA A 246 -17.42 -20.69 -6.82
N LYS A 247 -16.13 -20.99 -6.99
CA LYS A 247 -15.09 -20.64 -6.01
C LYS A 247 -14.93 -19.13 -5.84
N GLY A 248 -15.01 -18.36 -6.93
CA GLY A 248 -14.65 -16.94 -6.98
C GLY A 248 -13.28 -16.71 -7.64
N ASN A 249 -12.67 -15.57 -7.31
CA ASN A 249 -11.29 -15.19 -7.71
C ASN A 249 -10.96 -15.22 -9.22
N TYR A 250 -11.95 -15.30 -10.11
CA TYR A 250 -11.75 -15.33 -11.56
C TYR A 250 -11.00 -14.10 -12.09
N GLY A 251 -11.26 -12.91 -11.53
CA GLY A 251 -10.53 -11.68 -11.85
C GLY A 251 -9.05 -11.69 -11.42
N LEU A 252 -8.69 -12.41 -10.35
CA LEU A 252 -7.28 -12.65 -9.99
C LEU A 252 -6.65 -13.69 -10.91
N LEU A 253 -7.38 -14.76 -11.23
CA LEU A 253 -6.93 -15.79 -12.19
C LEU A 253 -6.71 -15.23 -13.59
N ASP A 254 -7.51 -14.24 -14.02
CA ASP A 254 -7.30 -13.45 -15.24
C ASP A 254 -5.97 -12.69 -15.20
N GLN A 255 -5.66 -12.00 -14.10
CA GLN A 255 -4.38 -11.31 -13.91
C GLN A 255 -3.19 -12.30 -13.90
N ILE A 256 -3.33 -13.45 -13.25
CA ILE A 256 -2.35 -14.55 -13.26
C ILE A 256 -2.14 -15.09 -14.68
N GLN A 257 -3.21 -15.28 -15.45
CA GLN A 257 -3.12 -15.75 -16.84
C GLN A 257 -2.50 -14.69 -17.77
N ALA A 258 -2.74 -13.41 -17.52
CA ALA A 258 -2.03 -12.32 -18.20
C ALA A 258 -0.53 -12.35 -17.90
N LEU A 259 -0.13 -12.51 -16.63
CA LEU A 259 1.27 -12.62 -16.21
C LEU A 259 1.95 -13.87 -16.80
N ARG A 260 1.24 -15.01 -16.88
CA ARG A 260 1.71 -16.22 -17.58
C ARG A 260 1.93 -15.95 -19.07
N TRP A 261 0.97 -15.30 -19.74
CA TRP A 261 1.11 -14.90 -21.15
C TRP A 261 2.34 -14.01 -21.36
N MET A 262 2.58 -13.03 -20.47
CA MET A 262 3.74 -12.13 -20.53
C MET A 262 5.05 -12.88 -20.34
N SER A 263 5.14 -13.76 -19.32
CA SER A 263 6.32 -14.60 -19.07
C SER A 263 6.68 -15.49 -20.26
N GLU A 264 5.71 -15.84 -21.11
CA GLU A 264 5.91 -16.66 -22.31
C GLU A 264 6.16 -15.85 -23.60
N ASN A 265 5.73 -14.58 -23.67
CA ASN A 265 5.69 -13.82 -24.93
C ASN A 265 6.46 -12.50 -24.93
N ILE A 266 6.77 -11.89 -23.77
CA ILE A 266 7.25 -10.51 -23.75
C ILE A 266 8.65 -10.36 -24.37
N ALA A 267 9.43 -11.44 -24.41
CA ALA A 267 10.71 -11.51 -25.13
C ALA A 267 10.59 -11.20 -26.63
N PHE A 268 9.46 -11.54 -27.28
CA PHE A 268 9.23 -11.23 -28.70
C PHE A 268 9.01 -9.72 -28.96
N PHE A 269 8.70 -8.96 -27.91
CA PHE A 269 8.58 -7.49 -27.92
C PHE A 269 9.85 -6.80 -27.41
N GLY A 270 10.93 -7.55 -27.14
CA GLY A 270 12.17 -7.04 -26.56
C GLY A 270 12.14 -6.84 -25.04
N GLY A 271 11.17 -7.44 -24.33
CA GLY A 271 11.06 -7.38 -22.87
C GLY A 271 11.76 -8.53 -22.14
N ASP A 272 12.10 -8.32 -20.88
CA ASP A 272 12.76 -9.30 -20.02
C ASP A 272 11.75 -10.02 -19.09
N PRO A 273 11.49 -11.32 -19.28
CA PRO A 273 10.60 -12.10 -18.40
C PRO A 273 11.19 -12.34 -16.99
N LEU A 274 12.44 -11.96 -16.72
CA LEU A 274 13.09 -11.99 -15.40
C LEU A 274 13.14 -10.61 -14.71
N ARG A 275 12.58 -9.56 -15.33
CA ARG A 275 12.40 -8.21 -14.74
C ARG A 275 10.98 -7.68 -14.99
N ILE A 276 9.98 -8.50 -14.65
CA ILE A 276 8.57 -8.14 -14.59
C ILE A 276 8.27 -7.54 -13.20
N THR A 277 7.75 -6.32 -13.20
CA THR A 277 7.30 -5.56 -12.03
C THR A 277 5.80 -5.31 -12.16
N VAL A 278 4.99 -5.76 -11.21
CA VAL A 278 3.54 -5.51 -11.23
C VAL A 278 3.23 -4.29 -10.38
N PHE A 279 2.39 -3.39 -10.87
CA PHE A 279 1.98 -2.19 -10.13
C PHE A 279 0.50 -1.90 -10.27
N GLY A 280 -0.07 -1.19 -9.30
CA GLY A 280 -1.49 -0.84 -9.28
C GLY A 280 -1.77 0.25 -8.25
N SER A 281 -2.97 0.82 -8.31
CA SER A 281 -3.47 1.81 -7.34
C SER A 281 -4.87 1.45 -6.84
N GLY A 282 -5.18 1.77 -5.57
CA GLY A 282 -6.45 1.44 -4.93
C GLY A 282 -6.70 -0.07 -4.90
N ALA A 283 -7.88 -0.53 -5.36
CA ALA A 283 -8.18 -1.96 -5.52
C ALA A 283 -7.17 -2.71 -6.44
N GLY A 284 -6.50 -2.00 -7.36
CA GLY A 284 -5.43 -2.57 -8.18
C GLY A 284 -4.17 -2.89 -7.35
N ALA A 285 -3.85 -2.05 -6.36
CA ALA A 285 -2.79 -2.33 -5.39
C ALA A 285 -3.19 -3.45 -4.42
N SER A 286 -4.47 -3.56 -4.04
CA SER A 286 -4.99 -4.72 -3.32
C SER A 286 -4.81 -6.02 -4.12
N CYS A 287 -5.13 -6.02 -5.43
CA CYS A 287 -4.80 -7.13 -6.34
C CYS A 287 -3.30 -7.45 -6.35
N VAL A 288 -2.41 -6.45 -6.46
CA VAL A 288 -0.94 -6.66 -6.43
C VAL A 288 -0.49 -7.40 -5.15
N ASN A 289 -1.00 -7.00 -3.98
CA ASN A 289 -0.68 -7.67 -2.71
C ASN A 289 -1.24 -9.11 -2.65
N LEU A 290 -2.48 -9.32 -3.10
CA LEU A 290 -3.10 -10.65 -3.16
C LEU A 290 -2.35 -11.59 -4.12
N LEU A 291 -1.79 -11.05 -5.21
CA LEU A 291 -0.92 -11.80 -6.12
C LEU A 291 0.43 -12.17 -5.49
N THR A 292 0.98 -11.37 -4.56
CA THR A 292 2.21 -11.75 -3.83
C THR A 292 1.99 -12.88 -2.81
N LEU A 293 0.76 -13.01 -2.29
CA LEU A 293 0.33 -14.04 -1.33
C LEU A 293 -0.26 -15.30 -2.01
N SER A 294 -0.38 -15.31 -3.34
CA SER A 294 -0.99 -16.43 -4.08
C SER A 294 0.07 -17.38 -4.61
N HIS A 295 -0.04 -18.67 -4.24
CA HIS A 295 0.84 -19.73 -4.75
C HIS A 295 0.74 -19.90 -6.30
N TYR A 296 -0.32 -19.39 -6.93
CA TYR A 296 -0.47 -19.37 -8.39
C TYR A 296 0.51 -18.41 -9.10
N SER A 297 1.12 -17.48 -8.37
CA SER A 297 2.20 -16.60 -8.83
C SER A 297 3.58 -17.29 -8.83
N GLU A 298 3.70 -18.48 -8.23
CA GLU A 298 4.94 -19.24 -8.22
C GLU A 298 5.28 -19.88 -9.57
N GLY A 299 6.58 -20.06 -9.77
CA GLY A 299 7.15 -20.71 -10.95
C GLY A 299 7.12 -19.83 -12.21
N ASN A 300 8.17 -19.97 -13.02
CA ASN A 300 8.22 -19.40 -14.35
C ASN A 300 8.83 -20.43 -15.32
N ARG A 301 8.44 -20.38 -16.61
CA ARG A 301 8.96 -21.35 -17.60
C ARG A 301 10.47 -21.16 -17.86
N TRP A 302 11.03 -20.01 -17.51
CA TRP A 302 12.39 -19.60 -17.85
C TRP A 302 13.44 -19.83 -16.75
N SER A 303 13.07 -20.35 -15.57
CA SER A 303 14.04 -20.73 -14.54
C SER A 303 13.67 -22.01 -13.80
N ASN A 304 14.68 -22.73 -13.32
CA ASN A 304 14.48 -23.92 -12.49
C ASN A 304 14.12 -23.53 -11.05
N SER A 305 12.84 -23.17 -10.85
CA SER A 305 12.12 -23.31 -9.58
C SER A 305 12.54 -22.41 -8.39
N THR A 306 12.93 -21.15 -8.62
CA THR A 306 13.18 -20.17 -7.52
C THR A 306 12.66 -18.75 -7.74
N LYS A 307 11.99 -18.45 -8.86
CA LYS A 307 11.39 -17.14 -9.14
C LYS A 307 9.95 -17.29 -9.65
N GLY A 308 9.07 -16.41 -9.21
CA GLY A 308 7.67 -16.36 -9.66
C GLY A 308 7.49 -15.78 -11.07
N LEU A 309 6.22 -15.66 -11.46
CA LEU A 309 5.76 -15.03 -12.72
C LEU A 309 6.22 -13.58 -12.85
N PHE A 310 6.34 -12.89 -11.72
CA PHE A 310 6.94 -11.56 -11.59
C PHE A 310 7.97 -11.56 -10.47
N GLN A 311 8.72 -10.46 -10.33
CA GLN A 311 9.84 -10.37 -9.40
C GLN A 311 9.73 -9.20 -8.43
N ARG A 312 8.89 -8.20 -8.73
CA ARG A 312 8.70 -6.99 -7.92
C ARG A 312 7.25 -6.50 -7.92
N ALA A 313 6.86 -5.83 -6.85
CA ALA A 313 5.54 -5.22 -6.71
C ALA A 313 5.63 -3.72 -6.35
N ILE A 314 4.72 -2.90 -6.90
CA ILE A 314 4.48 -1.52 -6.45
C ILE A 314 3.01 -1.36 -6.08
N ALA A 315 2.72 -1.17 -4.79
CA ALA A 315 1.38 -1.06 -4.24
C ALA A 315 1.07 0.40 -3.83
N GLN A 316 0.34 1.12 -4.67
CA GLN A 316 -0.03 2.51 -4.45
C GLN A 316 -1.39 2.59 -3.75
N SER A 317 -1.47 3.16 -2.55
CA SER A 317 -2.73 3.49 -1.89
C SER A 317 -3.73 2.31 -1.81
N GLY A 318 -3.25 1.09 -1.54
CA GLY A 318 -4.08 -0.10 -1.35
C GLY A 318 -3.27 -1.33 -0.93
N THR A 319 -3.89 -2.21 -0.15
CA THR A 319 -3.28 -3.43 0.41
C THR A 319 -4.26 -4.59 0.42
N ALA A 320 -3.82 -5.80 0.80
CA ALA A 320 -4.71 -6.93 1.04
C ALA A 320 -5.41 -6.89 2.41
N LEU A 321 -5.09 -5.92 3.28
CA LEU A 321 -5.49 -5.87 4.70
C LEU A 321 -6.60 -4.85 5.02
N SER A 322 -7.07 -4.06 4.04
CA SER A 322 -8.17 -3.11 4.27
C SER A 322 -9.54 -3.80 4.25
N SER A 323 -10.54 -3.23 4.93
CA SER A 323 -11.90 -3.81 5.07
C SER A 323 -12.64 -4.07 3.75
N TRP A 324 -12.18 -3.46 2.66
CA TRP A 324 -12.71 -3.62 1.30
C TRP A 324 -11.83 -4.48 0.38
N ALA A 325 -10.68 -4.99 0.85
CA ALA A 325 -9.80 -5.81 0.03
C ALA A 325 -10.39 -7.19 -0.28
N VAL A 326 -11.13 -7.79 0.66
CA VAL A 326 -11.67 -9.15 0.61
C VAL A 326 -13.16 -9.18 0.95
N SER A 327 -13.95 -9.99 0.22
CA SER A 327 -15.36 -10.25 0.50
C SER A 327 -15.49 -11.47 1.41
N PHE A 328 -15.68 -11.23 2.72
CA PHE A 328 -15.88 -12.27 3.73
C PHE A 328 -17.31 -12.87 3.74
N GLN A 329 -18.22 -12.38 2.90
CA GLN A 329 -19.63 -12.86 2.85
C GLN A 329 -20.12 -13.16 1.42
N PRO A 330 -19.37 -13.88 0.56
CA PRO A 330 -19.70 -13.99 -0.87
C PRO A 330 -21.02 -14.73 -1.11
N ALA A 331 -21.26 -15.84 -0.40
CA ALA A 331 -22.48 -16.66 -0.50
C ALA A 331 -23.77 -15.87 -0.23
N LYS A 332 -23.72 -14.83 0.63
CA LYS A 332 -24.84 -13.92 0.91
C LYS A 332 -25.15 -13.07 -0.32
N TYR A 333 -24.15 -12.41 -0.91
CA TYR A 333 -24.34 -11.52 -2.05
C TYR A 333 -24.66 -12.28 -3.35
N ALA A 334 -24.05 -13.46 -3.56
CA ALA A 334 -24.40 -14.37 -4.65
C ALA A 334 -25.88 -14.81 -4.59
N ARG A 335 -26.39 -15.18 -3.40
CA ARG A 335 -27.81 -15.52 -3.23
C ARG A 335 -28.75 -14.30 -3.33
N MET A 336 -28.31 -13.11 -2.92
CA MET A 336 -29.05 -11.86 -3.14
C MET A 336 -29.19 -11.55 -4.65
N LEU A 337 -28.11 -11.68 -5.41
CA LEU A 337 -28.12 -11.52 -6.87
C LEU A 337 -29.03 -12.58 -7.53
N ALA A 338 -28.81 -13.86 -7.22
CA ALA A 338 -29.59 -14.96 -7.76
C ALA A 338 -31.09 -14.77 -7.50
N LYS A 339 -31.47 -14.23 -6.34
CA LYS A 339 -32.86 -13.85 -6.04
C LYS A 339 -33.38 -12.71 -6.92
N LYS A 340 -32.59 -11.65 -7.17
CA LYS A 340 -33.00 -10.53 -8.04
C LYS A 340 -33.22 -10.97 -9.49
N VAL A 341 -32.40 -11.87 -10.03
CA VAL A 341 -32.52 -12.36 -11.43
C VAL A 341 -33.37 -13.63 -11.58
N GLY A 342 -34.03 -14.09 -10.51
CA GLY A 342 -34.94 -15.25 -10.57
C GLY A 342 -34.28 -16.64 -10.52
N CYS A 343 -32.97 -16.72 -10.32
CA CYS A 343 -32.20 -17.95 -10.11
C CYS A 343 -32.20 -18.41 -8.63
N ASN A 344 -33.30 -18.22 -7.90
CA ASN A 344 -33.39 -18.49 -6.46
C ASN A 344 -33.53 -20.00 -6.14
N LEU A 345 -32.52 -20.77 -6.51
CA LEU A 345 -32.44 -22.22 -6.29
C LEU A 345 -31.69 -22.54 -4.98
N LYS A 346 -31.95 -23.72 -4.42
CA LYS A 346 -31.33 -24.15 -3.16
C LYS A 346 -29.93 -24.68 -3.38
N ASP A 347 -29.83 -25.61 -4.32
CA ASP A 347 -28.58 -26.15 -4.83
C ASP A 347 -27.75 -25.04 -5.49
N THR A 348 -26.45 -25.03 -5.24
CA THR A 348 -25.54 -23.99 -5.71
C THR A 348 -25.04 -24.23 -7.12
N VAL A 349 -24.98 -25.49 -7.59
CA VAL A 349 -24.62 -25.82 -8.98
C VAL A 349 -25.78 -25.43 -9.91
N GLU A 350 -27.01 -25.82 -9.59
CA GLU A 350 -28.20 -25.39 -10.35
C GLU A 350 -28.33 -23.85 -10.39
N MET A 351 -28.01 -23.18 -9.28
CA MET A 351 -28.01 -21.71 -9.19
C MET A 351 -26.95 -21.08 -10.10
N VAL A 352 -25.71 -21.59 -10.11
CA VAL A 352 -24.63 -21.09 -10.98
C VAL A 352 -24.95 -21.37 -12.44
N GLU A 353 -25.43 -22.55 -12.79
CA GLU A 353 -25.93 -22.88 -14.14
C GLU A 353 -27.02 -21.90 -14.61
N CYS A 354 -27.96 -21.53 -13.73
CA CYS A 354 -28.99 -20.54 -14.03
C CYS A 354 -28.39 -19.15 -14.28
N LEU A 355 -27.38 -18.74 -13.50
CA LEU A 355 -26.67 -17.48 -13.67
C LEU A 355 -25.80 -17.44 -14.94
N GLN A 356 -25.20 -18.55 -15.36
CA GLN A 356 -24.50 -18.68 -16.65
C GLN A 356 -25.45 -18.49 -17.84
N LYS A 357 -26.70 -18.92 -17.71
CA LYS A 357 -27.74 -18.79 -18.75
C LYS A 357 -28.37 -17.38 -18.83
N LYS A 358 -27.99 -16.44 -17.96
CA LYS A 358 -28.42 -15.02 -18.02
C LYS A 358 -27.61 -14.20 -19.03
N HIS A 359 -28.20 -13.10 -19.51
CA HIS A 359 -27.43 -12.09 -20.24
C HIS A 359 -26.58 -11.28 -19.24
N TYR A 360 -25.33 -10.97 -19.59
CA TYR A 360 -24.38 -10.36 -18.65
C TYR A 360 -24.89 -9.03 -18.05
N LYS A 361 -25.57 -8.21 -18.86
CA LYS A 361 -26.21 -6.96 -18.41
C LYS A 361 -27.26 -7.19 -17.32
N GLU A 362 -28.05 -8.26 -17.41
CA GLU A 362 -29.06 -8.60 -16.40
C GLU A 362 -28.42 -8.92 -15.03
N LEU A 363 -27.15 -9.34 -15.01
CA LEU A 363 -26.38 -9.57 -13.79
C LEU A 363 -25.74 -8.29 -13.25
N VAL A 364 -25.07 -7.52 -14.11
CA VAL A 364 -24.29 -6.32 -13.72
C VAL A 364 -25.20 -5.12 -13.40
N GLU A 365 -26.37 -5.02 -14.02
CA GLU A 365 -27.35 -3.95 -13.74
C GLU A 365 -28.09 -4.16 -12.38
N GLN A 366 -27.81 -5.23 -11.63
CA GLN A 366 -28.39 -5.45 -10.31
C GLN A 366 -27.68 -4.63 -9.22
N ASP A 367 -28.47 -3.82 -8.54
CA ASP A 367 -28.09 -3.15 -7.29
C ASP A 367 -27.89 -4.20 -6.17
N ILE A 368 -26.66 -4.42 -5.69
CA ILE A 368 -26.34 -5.35 -4.60
C ILE A 368 -25.44 -4.62 -3.60
N GLN A 369 -26.06 -3.88 -2.67
CA GLN A 369 -25.34 -3.11 -1.66
C GLN A 369 -24.68 -4.02 -0.60
N PRO A 370 -23.37 -3.85 -0.32
CA PRO A 370 -22.69 -4.49 0.79
C PRO A 370 -22.97 -3.77 2.12
N ALA A 371 -22.31 -4.22 3.20
CA ALA A 371 -22.09 -3.36 4.36
C ALA A 371 -21.16 -2.19 3.97
N ARG A 372 -21.27 -1.05 4.66
CA ARG A 372 -20.44 0.12 4.37
C ARG A 372 -18.96 -0.21 4.58
N TYR A 373 -18.08 0.37 3.76
CA TYR A 373 -16.63 0.12 3.73
C TYR A 373 -16.21 -1.34 3.46
N HIS A 374 -17.14 -2.19 3.06
CA HIS A 374 -16.92 -3.57 2.63
C HIS A 374 -17.38 -3.74 1.18
N ILE A 375 -16.97 -4.85 0.54
CA ILE A 375 -17.33 -5.18 -0.85
C ILE A 375 -18.37 -6.30 -0.93
N ALA A 376 -19.13 -6.33 -2.03
CA ALA A 376 -20.08 -7.40 -2.33
C ALA A 376 -19.43 -8.50 -3.18
N PHE A 377 -18.81 -8.10 -4.30
CA PHE A 377 -18.08 -8.96 -5.23
C PHE A 377 -16.66 -8.44 -5.40
N GLY A 378 -15.69 -9.23 -4.97
CA GLY A 378 -14.25 -8.99 -5.06
C GLY A 378 -13.51 -10.23 -4.55
N PRO A 379 -12.20 -10.18 -4.31
CA PRO A 379 -11.41 -11.32 -3.84
C PRO A 379 -12.03 -12.04 -2.63
N VAL A 380 -11.89 -13.36 -2.59
CA VAL A 380 -12.40 -14.23 -1.50
C VAL A 380 -11.30 -15.17 -1.02
N ILE A 381 -11.36 -15.57 0.25
CA ILE A 381 -10.57 -16.70 0.76
C ILE A 381 -11.26 -17.97 0.25
N ASP A 382 -10.68 -18.61 -0.77
CA ASP A 382 -11.22 -19.82 -1.42
C ASP A 382 -10.48 -21.11 -1.00
N GLY A 383 -9.40 -20.97 -0.23
CA GLY A 383 -8.54 -22.09 0.17
C GLY A 383 -7.65 -22.60 -0.98
N ASP A 384 -7.46 -21.80 -2.03
CA ASP A 384 -6.83 -22.23 -3.28
C ASP A 384 -6.01 -21.09 -3.90
N VAL A 385 -6.65 -20.10 -4.53
CA VAL A 385 -5.98 -18.89 -5.04
C VAL A 385 -5.53 -18.00 -3.88
N ILE A 386 -6.36 -17.87 -2.85
CA ILE A 386 -6.09 -17.19 -1.58
C ILE A 386 -6.28 -18.23 -0.47
N PRO A 387 -5.19 -18.85 0.05
CA PRO A 387 -5.30 -20.03 0.92
C PRO A 387 -5.93 -19.77 2.30
N ASP A 388 -5.68 -18.61 2.90
CA ASP A 388 -6.18 -18.19 4.22
C ASP A 388 -6.34 -16.65 4.23
N ASP A 389 -6.69 -16.06 5.37
CA ASP A 389 -6.76 -14.61 5.54
C ASP A 389 -5.41 -13.93 5.20
N PRO A 390 -5.38 -12.85 4.37
CA PRO A 390 -4.15 -12.14 4.04
C PRO A 390 -3.32 -11.67 5.25
N GLN A 391 -3.94 -11.37 6.39
CA GLN A 391 -3.22 -11.07 7.64
C GLN A 391 -2.42 -12.28 8.12
N ILE A 392 -3.05 -13.46 8.13
CA ILE A 392 -2.44 -14.73 8.54
C ILE A 392 -1.30 -15.13 7.59
N LEU A 393 -1.51 -14.97 6.27
CA LEU A 393 -0.48 -15.26 5.26
C LEU A 393 0.74 -14.34 5.39
N MET A 394 0.53 -13.04 5.64
CA MET A 394 1.64 -12.10 5.88
C MET A 394 2.36 -12.35 7.22
N GLU A 395 1.64 -12.73 8.28
CA GLU A 395 2.22 -13.08 9.59
C GLU A 395 3.05 -14.37 9.55
N GLN A 396 2.68 -15.34 8.71
CA GLN A 396 3.42 -16.59 8.52
C GLN A 396 4.63 -16.44 7.58
N GLY A 397 4.65 -15.41 6.73
CA GLY A 397 5.67 -15.23 5.70
C GLY A 397 5.38 -16.00 4.41
N GLU A 398 4.12 -16.35 4.15
CA GLU A 398 3.66 -17.10 2.97
C GLU A 398 3.55 -16.19 1.74
N PHE A 399 4.66 -15.54 1.40
CA PHE A 399 4.88 -14.77 0.18
C PHE A 399 6.30 -15.01 -0.35
N LEU A 400 6.50 -15.00 -1.67
CA LEU A 400 7.86 -15.04 -2.21
C LEU A 400 8.62 -13.76 -1.82
N ASN A 401 9.94 -13.86 -1.70
CA ASN A 401 10.82 -12.71 -1.44
C ASN A 401 10.94 -11.82 -2.69
N TYR A 402 9.91 -10.99 -2.93
CA TYR A 402 9.86 -9.95 -3.95
C TYR A 402 10.56 -8.67 -3.44
N ASP A 403 11.04 -7.83 -4.36
CA ASP A 403 11.25 -6.42 -4.00
C ASP A 403 9.86 -5.73 -3.94
N ILE A 404 9.54 -4.98 -2.90
CA ILE A 404 8.28 -4.21 -2.80
C ILE A 404 8.52 -2.72 -2.56
N MET A 405 7.82 -1.90 -3.33
CA MET A 405 7.59 -0.48 -3.07
C MET A 405 6.12 -0.28 -2.71
N LEU A 406 5.82 0.50 -1.67
CA LEU A 406 4.44 0.84 -1.32
C LEU A 406 4.34 2.24 -0.70
N GLY A 407 3.12 2.78 -0.65
CA GLY A 407 2.90 4.08 -0.04
C GLY A 407 1.47 4.57 -0.17
N VAL A 408 1.23 5.76 0.35
CA VAL A 408 -0.09 6.37 0.52
C VAL A 408 -0.04 7.88 0.28
N ASN A 409 -1.17 8.47 -0.07
CA ASN A 409 -1.33 9.91 -0.26
C ASN A 409 -1.69 10.59 1.07
N GLN A 410 -1.42 11.89 1.20
CA GLN A 410 -1.59 12.64 2.45
C GLN A 410 -3.03 12.65 2.98
N GLY A 411 -4.03 12.61 2.10
CA GLY A 411 -5.44 12.83 2.41
C GLY A 411 -6.40 11.97 1.60
N GLU A 412 -6.07 10.68 1.44
CA GLU A 412 -6.89 9.65 0.74
C GLU A 412 -8.40 9.82 0.98
N GLY A 413 -8.79 10.00 2.25
CA GLY A 413 -10.18 10.06 2.72
C GLY A 413 -10.97 11.32 2.39
N LEU A 414 -10.64 12.06 1.33
CA LEU A 414 -11.36 13.29 0.93
C LEU A 414 -12.88 13.08 0.84
N LYS A 415 -13.32 12.06 0.10
CA LYS A 415 -14.74 11.75 -0.14
C LYS A 415 -15.51 11.31 1.12
N PHE A 416 -14.82 10.96 2.22
CA PHE A 416 -15.48 10.66 3.50
C PHE A 416 -15.99 11.92 4.22
N VAL A 417 -15.35 13.08 4.02
CA VAL A 417 -15.75 14.35 4.66
C VAL A 417 -16.43 15.33 3.71
N GLU A 418 -16.22 15.22 2.39
CA GLU A 418 -16.67 16.22 1.40
C GLU A 418 -18.17 16.59 1.52
N LEU A 419 -19.05 15.62 1.77
CA LEU A 419 -20.50 15.82 1.88
C LEU A 419 -20.98 16.40 3.23
N ILE A 420 -20.12 16.52 4.24
CA ILE A 420 -20.43 17.07 5.57
C ILE A 420 -19.63 18.34 5.90
N VAL A 421 -18.95 18.90 4.91
CA VAL A 421 -18.22 20.17 5.04
C VAL A 421 -19.16 21.35 4.81
N ASP A 422 -19.13 22.32 5.72
CA ASP A 422 -19.93 23.54 5.61
C ASP A 422 -19.30 24.60 4.67
N ASN A 423 -20.05 25.65 4.37
CA ASN A 423 -19.62 26.74 3.49
C ASN A 423 -18.41 27.54 4.02
N GLU A 424 -18.04 27.39 5.30
CA GLU A 424 -16.83 27.99 5.88
C GLU A 424 -15.63 27.02 5.81
N ASN A 425 -15.80 25.86 5.16
CA ASN A 425 -14.87 24.75 5.03
C ASN A 425 -14.64 23.98 6.35
N GLY A 426 -15.57 24.11 7.30
CA GLY A 426 -15.56 23.43 8.59
C GLY A 426 -16.31 22.10 8.59
N VAL A 427 -16.15 21.33 9.67
CA VAL A 427 -17.08 20.26 10.08
C VAL A 427 -17.55 20.60 11.50
N GLN A 428 -18.84 20.42 11.81
CA GLN A 428 -19.38 20.74 13.13
C GLN A 428 -19.15 19.63 14.16
N ALA A 429 -19.27 19.96 15.45
CA ALA A 429 -19.00 19.01 16.53
C ALA A 429 -19.92 17.77 16.45
N ASN A 430 -21.22 18.00 16.22
CA ASN A 430 -22.20 16.94 16.09
C ASN A 430 -21.93 16.02 14.90
N ASP A 431 -21.49 16.58 13.77
CA ASP A 431 -21.21 15.83 12.54
C ASP A 431 -19.91 15.04 12.66
N PHE A 432 -18.90 15.59 13.34
CA PHE A 432 -17.70 14.87 13.75
C PHE A 432 -18.06 13.68 14.66
N ASP A 433 -18.81 13.92 15.75
CA ASP A 433 -19.24 12.87 16.68
C ASP A 433 -20.05 11.79 15.97
N TYR A 434 -20.99 12.18 15.08
CA TYR A 434 -21.80 11.25 14.31
C TYR A 434 -20.97 10.44 13.31
N ALA A 435 -20.07 11.08 12.55
CA ALA A 435 -19.23 10.41 11.57
C ALA A 435 -18.27 9.40 12.23
N VAL A 436 -17.65 9.75 13.37
CA VAL A 436 -16.84 8.81 14.16
C VAL A 436 -17.70 7.68 14.72
N SER A 437 -18.91 7.97 15.20
CA SER A 437 -19.83 6.94 15.73
C SER A 437 -20.24 5.93 14.66
N SER A 438 -20.68 6.41 13.51
CA SER A 438 -21.05 5.58 12.36
C SER A 438 -19.86 4.76 11.88
N PHE A 439 -18.69 5.38 11.72
CA PHE A 439 -17.49 4.68 11.24
C PHE A 439 -17.09 3.51 12.13
N VAL A 440 -17.17 3.68 13.46
CA VAL A 440 -16.89 2.59 14.41
C VAL A 440 -17.96 1.49 14.32
N ASP A 441 -19.25 1.86 14.23
CA ASP A 441 -20.35 0.89 14.18
C ASP A 441 -20.38 0.10 12.86
N ASP A 442 -20.01 0.74 11.75
CA ASP A 442 -19.93 0.17 10.39
C ASP A 442 -18.80 -0.86 10.23
N LEU A 443 -17.74 -0.79 11.06
CA LEU A 443 -16.53 -1.64 10.97
C LEU A 443 -16.37 -2.62 12.14
N TYR A 444 -16.57 -2.17 13.38
CA TYR A 444 -16.40 -2.98 14.60
C TYR A 444 -17.73 -3.46 15.19
N GLY A 445 -18.86 -3.10 14.57
CA GLY A 445 -20.19 -3.39 15.10
C GLY A 445 -20.53 -2.60 16.36
N TYR A 446 -21.74 -2.80 16.88
CA TYR A 446 -22.24 -2.10 18.05
C TYR A 446 -21.90 -2.84 19.35
N PRO A 447 -21.17 -2.24 20.31
CA PRO A 447 -20.75 -2.93 21.53
C PRO A 447 -21.90 -3.12 22.53
N GLU A 448 -22.10 -4.36 23.01
CA GLU A 448 -23.01 -4.68 24.13
C GLU A 448 -22.42 -4.29 25.50
N GLY A 449 -22.00 -3.03 25.69
CA GLY A 449 -21.29 -2.65 26.91
C GLY A 449 -20.99 -1.16 27.04
N LYS A 450 -19.87 -0.86 27.72
CA LYS A 450 -19.30 0.49 27.73
C LYS A 450 -18.60 0.74 26.40
N ASP A 451 -18.97 1.83 25.77
CA ASP A 451 -18.42 2.29 24.51
C ASP A 451 -17.02 2.93 24.68
N ILE A 452 -16.04 2.11 25.06
CA ILE A 452 -14.66 2.58 25.30
C ILE A 452 -13.95 2.88 23.98
N LEU A 453 -14.24 2.10 22.94
CA LEU A 453 -13.59 2.18 21.63
C LEU A 453 -13.89 3.52 20.93
N ARG A 454 -15.17 3.84 20.72
CA ARG A 454 -15.60 5.05 20.00
C ARG A 454 -15.16 6.33 20.73
N GLU A 455 -15.29 6.36 22.06
CA GLU A 455 -14.84 7.51 22.87
C GLU A 455 -13.32 7.66 22.88
N THR A 456 -12.55 6.56 22.83
CA THR A 456 -11.09 6.61 22.65
C THR A 456 -10.71 7.15 21.28
N ILE A 457 -11.40 6.73 20.21
CA ILE A 457 -11.15 7.23 18.84
C ILE A 457 -11.48 8.72 18.75
N LYS A 458 -12.64 9.18 19.25
CA LYS A 458 -12.98 10.61 19.37
C LYS A 458 -11.91 11.38 20.14
N PHE A 459 -11.46 10.87 21.28
CA PHE A 459 -10.42 11.50 22.08
C PHE A 459 -9.10 11.63 21.31
N MET A 460 -8.68 10.58 20.60
CA MET A 460 -7.42 10.56 19.85
C MET A 460 -7.46 11.43 18.59
N TYR A 461 -8.62 11.62 17.96
CA TYR A 461 -8.80 12.48 16.78
C TYR A 461 -9.36 13.88 17.10
N THR A 462 -9.44 14.26 18.37
CA THR A 462 -9.64 15.65 18.78
C THR A 462 -8.28 16.35 18.92
N ASP A 463 -8.06 17.46 18.21
CA ASP A 463 -6.94 18.36 18.53
C ASP A 463 -7.27 19.09 19.85
N TRP A 464 -6.72 18.62 20.96
CA TRP A 464 -6.97 19.22 22.28
C TRP A 464 -6.36 20.62 22.46
N ALA A 465 -5.44 21.05 21.59
CA ALA A 465 -4.89 22.41 21.58
C ALA A 465 -5.76 23.39 20.78
N ASP A 466 -6.57 22.91 19.83
CA ASP A 466 -7.41 23.74 18.94
C ASP A 466 -8.85 23.19 18.76
N ARG A 467 -9.38 22.53 19.80
CA ARG A 467 -10.61 21.70 19.79
C ARG A 467 -11.89 22.36 19.27
N HIS A 468 -11.91 23.69 19.20
CA HIS A 468 -13.07 24.48 18.79
C HIS A 468 -13.05 24.83 17.30
N ASN A 469 -11.93 24.61 16.60
CA ASN A 469 -11.74 25.00 15.20
C ASN A 469 -12.43 24.01 14.23
N PRO A 470 -13.40 24.46 13.41
CA PRO A 470 -14.10 23.61 12.43
C PRO A 470 -13.19 23.03 11.34
N GLU A 471 -12.17 23.77 10.86
CA GLU A 471 -11.21 23.26 9.87
C GLU A 471 -10.35 22.14 10.46
N THR A 472 -9.94 22.29 11.73
CA THR A 472 -9.13 21.28 12.42
C THR A 472 -9.93 19.99 12.63
N ARG A 473 -11.23 20.07 12.97
CA ARG A 473 -12.13 18.90 13.01
C ARG A 473 -12.29 18.23 11.65
N ARG A 474 -12.44 18.99 10.56
CA ARG A 474 -12.46 18.43 9.19
C ARG A 474 -11.18 17.66 8.89
N LYS A 475 -10.02 18.26 9.17
CA LYS A 475 -8.70 17.64 8.99
C LYS A 475 -8.54 16.35 9.79
N THR A 476 -8.91 16.33 11.07
CA THR A 476 -8.73 15.12 11.88
C THR A 476 -9.72 14.01 11.53
N LEU A 477 -10.92 14.34 11.02
CA LEU A 477 -11.90 13.37 10.53
C LEU A 477 -11.49 12.75 9.19
N LEU A 478 -10.97 13.56 8.26
CA LEU A 478 -10.36 13.09 7.01
C LEU A 478 -9.15 12.20 7.30
N ALA A 479 -8.30 12.62 8.26
CA ALA A 479 -7.16 11.85 8.73
C ALA A 479 -7.58 10.52 9.37
N LEU A 480 -8.66 10.46 10.15
CA LEU A 480 -9.15 9.23 10.77
C LEU A 480 -9.46 8.13 9.73
N PHE A 481 -10.19 8.50 8.68
CA PHE A 481 -10.53 7.58 7.59
C PHE A 481 -9.30 7.18 6.77
N THR A 482 -8.42 8.15 6.48
CA THR A 482 -7.13 7.94 5.81
C THR A 482 -6.25 6.96 6.61
N ASP A 483 -6.13 7.18 7.92
CA ASP A 483 -5.28 6.42 8.83
C ASP A 483 -5.73 4.95 8.97
N HIS A 484 -7.04 4.70 9.05
CA HIS A 484 -7.56 3.35 9.20
C HIS A 484 -7.61 2.58 7.87
N GLN A 485 -8.13 3.18 6.79
CA GLN A 485 -8.37 2.44 5.55
C GLN A 485 -7.11 2.25 4.68
N TRP A 486 -6.11 3.13 4.81
CA TRP A 486 -4.89 3.09 4.00
C TRP A 486 -3.60 3.07 4.83
N VAL A 487 -3.38 4.01 5.76
CA VAL A 487 -2.04 4.17 6.38
C VAL A 487 -1.67 2.99 7.27
N ALA A 488 -2.52 2.60 8.22
CA ALA A 488 -2.22 1.48 9.12
C ALA A 488 -2.10 0.13 8.38
N PRO A 489 -2.99 -0.22 7.43
CA PRO A 489 -2.79 -1.39 6.55
C PRO A 489 -1.49 -1.35 5.75
N ALA A 490 -1.09 -0.19 5.21
CA ALA A 490 0.16 -0.05 4.45
C ALA A 490 1.40 -0.20 5.35
N VAL A 491 1.40 0.38 6.55
CA VAL A 491 2.52 0.22 7.49
C VAL A 491 2.60 -1.22 8.03
N ALA A 492 1.47 -1.87 8.34
CA ALA A 492 1.45 -3.29 8.69
C ALA A 492 2.04 -4.17 7.58
N THR A 493 1.65 -3.93 6.33
CA THR A 493 2.21 -4.61 5.14
C THR A 493 3.73 -4.40 5.04
N ALA A 494 4.21 -3.17 5.24
CA ALA A 494 5.64 -2.83 5.16
C ALA A 494 6.47 -3.41 6.32
N ASP A 495 5.93 -3.40 7.54
CA ASP A 495 6.55 -3.98 8.73
C ASP A 495 6.68 -5.50 8.57
N LEU A 496 5.59 -6.20 8.20
CA LEU A 496 5.59 -7.64 7.97
C LEU A 496 6.57 -8.00 6.83
N HIS A 497 6.44 -7.40 5.64
CA HIS A 497 7.31 -7.70 4.51
C HIS A 497 8.80 -7.46 4.81
N SER A 498 9.15 -6.35 5.48
CA SER A 498 10.53 -6.06 5.85
C SER A 498 11.05 -6.94 7.02
N SER A 499 10.19 -7.46 7.89
CA SER A 499 10.59 -8.34 9.00
C SER A 499 11.13 -9.70 8.53
N PHE A 500 10.60 -10.22 7.41
CA PHE A 500 11.13 -11.41 6.73
C PHE A 500 12.40 -11.14 5.90
N GLY A 501 12.93 -9.90 5.92
CA GLY A 501 14.17 -9.51 5.27
C GLY A 501 14.05 -9.10 3.81
N SER A 502 12.83 -9.01 3.27
CA SER A 502 12.58 -8.66 1.87
C SER A 502 12.78 -7.16 1.60
N PRO A 503 13.39 -6.75 0.46
CA PRO A 503 13.64 -5.35 0.15
C PRO A 503 12.34 -4.53 0.07
N THR A 504 12.20 -3.54 0.96
CA THR A 504 10.98 -2.75 1.11
C THR A 504 11.30 -1.26 1.00
N TYR A 505 10.47 -0.49 0.30
CA TYR A 505 10.56 0.98 0.20
C TYR A 505 9.19 1.61 0.45
N PHE A 506 9.10 2.53 1.42
CA PHE A 506 7.86 3.23 1.73
C PHE A 506 7.89 4.68 1.22
N TYR A 507 6.78 5.18 0.70
CA TYR A 507 6.59 6.61 0.40
C TYR A 507 5.32 7.18 1.04
N ALA A 508 5.29 8.50 1.18
CA ALA A 508 4.06 9.24 1.43
C ALA A 508 3.98 10.44 0.47
N PHE A 509 2.88 10.55 -0.27
CA PHE A 509 2.68 11.53 -1.36
C PHE A 509 1.97 12.79 -0.85
N TYR A 510 2.66 13.92 -0.90
CA TYR A 510 2.28 15.22 -0.31
C TYR A 510 2.24 16.31 -1.39
N HIS A 511 1.72 15.98 -2.56
CA HIS A 511 1.54 16.89 -3.68
C HIS A 511 0.41 16.41 -4.59
N HIS A 512 -0.29 17.34 -5.23
CA HIS A 512 -1.34 17.05 -6.20
C HIS A 512 -1.54 18.27 -7.12
N CYS A 513 -2.29 18.08 -8.21
CA CYS A 513 -2.65 19.16 -9.12
C CYS A 513 -4.10 19.59 -8.81
N GLN A 514 -4.31 20.84 -8.42
CA GLN A 514 -5.62 21.37 -8.05
C GLN A 514 -6.52 21.53 -9.28
N THR A 515 -7.64 20.80 -9.32
CA THR A 515 -8.74 21.05 -10.27
C THR A 515 -9.83 21.91 -9.65
N GLU A 516 -10.71 22.49 -10.48
CA GLU A 516 -11.85 23.29 -10.02
C GLU A 516 -12.92 22.46 -9.28
N GLN A 517 -12.93 21.14 -9.51
CA GLN A 517 -13.86 20.19 -8.90
C GLN A 517 -13.40 19.66 -7.53
N VAL A 518 -12.13 19.89 -7.16
CA VAL A 518 -11.58 19.51 -5.85
C VAL A 518 -11.53 20.75 -4.96
N PRO A 519 -11.96 20.69 -3.69
CA PRO A 519 -11.94 21.85 -2.81
C PRO A 519 -10.52 22.44 -2.60
N PRO A 520 -10.33 23.78 -2.58
CA PRO A 520 -9.02 24.43 -2.37
C PRO A 520 -8.39 24.26 -0.96
N TRP A 521 -8.96 23.38 -0.14
CA TRP A 521 -8.48 23.01 1.18
C TRP A 521 -8.03 21.55 1.27
N ALA A 522 -8.26 20.76 0.22
CA ALA A 522 -7.86 19.36 0.15
C ALA A 522 -6.33 19.26 0.11
N ASP A 523 -5.82 18.20 0.72
CA ASP A 523 -4.47 17.70 0.48
C ASP A 523 -4.52 16.64 -0.64
N ALA A 524 -3.39 16.00 -0.99
CA ALA A 524 -3.36 14.96 -2.03
C ALA A 524 -4.28 13.77 -1.68
N ALA A 525 -5.29 13.53 -2.52
CA ALA A 525 -6.39 12.60 -2.28
C ALA A 525 -6.21 11.25 -3.00
N HIS A 526 -7.21 10.35 -2.93
CA HIS A 526 -7.07 9.01 -3.47
C HIS A 526 -6.87 9.00 -5.00
N GLY A 527 -5.77 8.39 -5.45
CA GLY A 527 -5.37 8.31 -6.85
C GLY A 527 -4.71 9.55 -7.45
N ASP A 528 -4.43 10.61 -6.67
CA ASP A 528 -3.75 11.84 -7.13
C ASP A 528 -2.29 11.60 -7.56
N GLU A 529 -1.69 10.45 -7.25
CA GLU A 529 -0.33 10.09 -7.67
C GLU A 529 -0.27 9.54 -9.12
N ILE A 530 -1.39 9.00 -9.63
CA ILE A 530 -1.49 8.39 -10.97
C ILE A 530 -0.98 9.29 -12.11
N PRO A 531 -1.36 10.59 -12.21
CA PRO A 531 -0.88 11.46 -13.27
C PRO A 531 0.65 11.60 -13.32
N TYR A 532 1.30 11.56 -12.15
CA TYR A 532 2.75 11.71 -12.02
C TYR A 532 3.48 10.41 -12.38
N VAL A 533 2.91 9.26 -12.02
CA VAL A 533 3.42 7.92 -12.39
C VAL A 533 3.30 7.66 -13.89
N PHE A 534 2.22 8.11 -14.54
CA PHE A 534 2.00 7.93 -15.98
C PHE A 534 2.54 9.06 -16.86
N GLY A 535 3.22 10.06 -16.29
CA GLY A 535 3.92 11.09 -17.06
C GLY A 535 3.04 12.21 -17.62
N LEU A 536 1.76 12.29 -17.28
CA LEU A 536 0.78 13.19 -17.91
C LEU A 536 1.18 14.68 -17.90
N PRO A 537 1.82 15.24 -16.85
CA PRO A 537 2.35 16.60 -16.88
C PRO A 537 3.27 16.90 -18.08
N MET A 538 3.93 15.90 -18.68
CA MET A 538 4.82 16.08 -19.84
C MET A 538 4.10 16.33 -21.17
N ILE A 539 2.79 16.06 -21.26
CA ILE A 539 1.95 16.36 -22.43
C ILE A 539 0.89 17.44 -22.17
N GLY A 540 0.65 17.79 -20.89
CA GLY A 540 -0.34 18.77 -20.47
C GLY A 540 -1.66 18.16 -20.01
N PRO A 541 -2.72 18.97 -19.85
CA PRO A 541 -4.06 18.48 -19.48
C PRO A 541 -4.61 17.51 -20.54
N THR A 542 -5.33 16.49 -20.09
CA THR A 542 -6.07 15.56 -20.96
C THR A 542 -7.56 15.58 -20.61
N GLU A 543 -8.43 14.96 -21.42
CA GLU A 543 -9.86 14.89 -21.11
C GLU A 543 -10.13 14.17 -19.78
N LEU A 544 -9.39 13.08 -19.51
CA LEU A 544 -9.53 12.30 -18.26
C LEU A 544 -8.82 12.96 -17.06
N PHE A 545 -7.81 13.78 -17.32
CA PHE A 545 -7.04 14.51 -16.31
C PHE A 545 -6.94 16.00 -16.70
N PRO A 546 -8.02 16.79 -16.56
CA PRO A 546 -8.11 18.17 -17.04
C PRO A 546 -7.32 19.19 -16.19
N CYS A 547 -6.35 18.76 -15.40
CA CYS A 547 -5.63 19.64 -14.49
C CYS A 547 -4.54 20.45 -15.21
N ASN A 548 -4.45 21.74 -14.88
CA ASN A 548 -3.46 22.67 -15.43
C ASN A 548 -2.08 22.47 -14.78
N PHE A 549 -1.40 21.37 -15.15
CA PHE A 549 -0.08 21.01 -14.64
C PHE A 549 0.95 22.14 -14.79
N SER A 550 1.62 22.49 -13.69
CA SER A 550 2.70 23.48 -13.66
C SER A 550 4.06 22.86 -13.98
N LYS A 551 5.07 23.71 -14.19
CA LYS A 551 6.47 23.25 -14.34
C LYS A 551 7.03 22.53 -13.11
N ASN A 552 6.42 22.64 -11.93
CA ASN A 552 6.79 21.81 -10.78
C ASN A 552 6.22 20.39 -10.89
N ASP A 553 5.05 20.22 -11.52
CA ASP A 553 4.40 18.93 -11.74
C ASP A 553 5.13 18.11 -12.79
N VAL A 554 5.64 18.77 -13.84
CA VAL A 554 6.54 18.16 -14.84
C VAL A 554 7.81 17.62 -14.17
N MET A 555 8.44 18.42 -13.31
CA MET A 555 9.62 18.02 -12.53
C MET A 555 9.31 16.86 -11.58
N LEU A 556 8.20 16.91 -10.84
CA LEU A 556 7.81 15.85 -9.92
C LEU A 556 7.45 14.54 -10.64
N SER A 557 6.78 14.62 -11.78
CA SER A 557 6.46 13.44 -12.60
C SER A 557 7.71 12.79 -13.17
N ALA A 558 8.69 13.57 -13.64
CA ALA A 558 10.00 13.05 -14.03
C ALA A 558 10.70 12.32 -12.87
N VAL A 559 10.71 12.90 -11.67
CA VAL A 559 11.26 12.28 -10.45
C VAL A 559 10.58 10.95 -10.13
N VAL A 560 9.24 10.93 -10.13
CA VAL A 560 8.42 9.75 -9.82
C VAL A 560 8.69 8.64 -10.83
N MET A 561 8.65 8.93 -12.13
CA MET A 561 8.97 7.95 -13.17
C MET A 561 10.43 7.46 -13.11
N THR A 562 11.39 8.30 -12.70
CA THR A 562 12.76 7.84 -12.44
C THR A 562 12.78 6.81 -11.30
N TYR A 563 12.21 7.11 -10.12
CA TYR A 563 12.19 6.16 -9.00
C TYR A 563 11.43 4.85 -9.33
N TRP A 564 10.25 4.94 -9.94
CA TRP A 564 9.43 3.78 -10.33
C TRP A 564 10.14 2.90 -11.37
N THR A 565 10.74 3.50 -12.41
CA THR A 565 11.42 2.71 -13.45
C THR A 565 12.80 2.21 -13.03
N ASN A 566 13.51 2.92 -12.14
CA ASN A 566 14.72 2.42 -11.48
C ASN A 566 14.42 1.17 -10.66
N PHE A 567 13.38 1.22 -9.82
CA PHE A 567 12.92 0.06 -9.07
C PHE A 567 12.55 -1.11 -9.99
N ALA A 568 11.85 -0.86 -11.09
CA ALA A 568 11.56 -1.88 -12.10
C ALA A 568 12.81 -2.43 -12.83
N LYS A 569 13.87 -1.63 -12.97
CA LYS A 569 15.17 -2.07 -13.52
C LYS A 569 15.93 -2.96 -12.54
N THR A 570 16.08 -2.54 -11.29
CA THR A 570 17.10 -3.08 -10.36
C THR A 570 16.56 -3.68 -9.05
N GLY A 571 15.40 -3.25 -8.55
CA GLY A 571 14.96 -3.49 -7.17
C GLY A 571 15.36 -2.38 -6.20
N ASP A 572 15.98 -1.31 -6.70
CA ASP A 572 16.36 -0.14 -5.92
C ASP A 572 15.91 1.13 -6.67
N PRO A 573 15.04 1.98 -6.08
CA PRO A 573 14.54 3.18 -6.76
C PRO A 573 15.66 4.18 -7.07
N ASN A 574 16.83 4.05 -6.44
CA ASN A 574 17.98 4.93 -6.65
C ASN A 574 18.87 4.50 -7.84
N GLN A 575 18.60 3.36 -8.49
CA GLN A 575 19.50 2.77 -9.49
C GLN A 575 18.79 2.25 -10.76
N PRO A 576 19.33 2.47 -11.97
CA PRO A 576 20.66 3.02 -12.27
C PRO A 576 20.65 4.53 -12.62
N VAL A 577 19.48 5.18 -12.71
CA VAL A 577 19.40 6.58 -13.17
C VAL A 577 19.38 7.55 -11.98
N PRO A 578 20.41 8.41 -11.78
CA PRO A 578 20.38 9.42 -10.74
C PRO A 578 19.38 10.56 -11.04
N GLN A 579 18.95 11.24 -9.98
CA GLN A 579 17.90 12.27 -9.98
C GLN A 579 18.39 13.65 -10.49
N ASP A 580 19.19 13.69 -11.56
CA ASP A 580 19.78 14.94 -12.07
C ASP A 580 18.76 15.85 -12.77
N THR A 581 18.93 17.17 -12.66
CA THR A 581 18.26 18.16 -13.52
C THR A 581 18.62 17.96 -14.99
N LYS A 582 17.64 17.49 -15.77
CA LYS A 582 17.69 17.36 -17.24
C LYS A 582 16.55 18.19 -17.88
N PHE A 583 16.70 18.64 -19.13
CA PHE A 583 15.73 19.54 -19.80
C PHE A 583 14.26 19.13 -19.66
N ILE A 584 13.97 17.83 -19.72
CA ILE A 584 12.64 17.21 -19.53
C ILE A 584 11.92 17.63 -18.24
N HIS A 585 12.63 18.00 -17.17
CA HIS A 585 12.03 18.42 -15.90
C HIS A 585 11.43 19.84 -15.95
N THR A 586 11.89 20.70 -16.88
CA THR A 586 11.55 22.14 -17.01
C THR A 586 11.82 23.06 -15.79
N LYS A 587 12.25 22.48 -14.66
CA LYS A 587 12.69 23.11 -13.41
C LYS A 587 13.85 22.27 -12.83
N PRO A 588 14.69 22.85 -11.95
CA PRO A 588 15.67 22.07 -11.18
C PRO A 588 15.00 20.93 -10.40
N ASN A 589 15.58 19.74 -10.49
CA ASN A 589 15.12 18.57 -9.76
C ASN A 589 15.44 18.77 -8.26
N ARG A 590 14.40 18.68 -7.41
CA ARG A 590 14.55 18.90 -5.96
C ARG A 590 15.04 17.66 -5.20
N PHE A 591 15.24 16.55 -5.91
CA PHE A 591 15.59 15.24 -5.36
C PHE A 591 17.05 14.83 -5.69
N GLU A 592 17.87 15.71 -6.28
CA GLU A 592 19.28 15.46 -6.62
C GLU A 592 20.09 14.88 -5.45
N GLU A 593 19.91 15.42 -4.24
CA GLU A 593 20.57 14.96 -3.00
C GLU A 593 19.70 13.98 -2.18
N VAL A 594 18.55 13.52 -2.70
CA VAL A 594 17.54 12.75 -1.96
C VAL A 594 17.57 11.27 -2.37
N ALA A 595 18.48 10.51 -1.76
CA ALA A 595 18.45 9.06 -1.80
C ALA A 595 17.24 8.52 -1.01
N TRP A 596 16.47 7.61 -1.61
CA TRP A 596 15.35 6.92 -0.98
C TRP A 596 15.86 5.68 -0.22
N THR A 597 16.06 5.82 1.09
CA THR A 597 16.49 4.72 1.97
C THR A 597 15.44 3.61 2.05
N ARG A 598 15.90 2.37 2.20
CA ARG A 598 15.03 1.19 2.46
C ARG A 598 14.25 1.35 3.75
N TYR A 599 13.00 0.91 3.71
CA TYR A 599 12.15 0.74 4.88
C TYR A 599 12.58 -0.50 5.68
N ASN A 600 12.46 -0.42 7.00
CA ASN A 600 12.51 -1.57 7.90
C ASN A 600 11.67 -1.27 9.16
N GLN A 601 11.12 -2.29 9.82
CA GLN A 601 10.25 -2.14 11.00
C GLN A 601 10.86 -1.33 12.17
N LYS A 602 12.19 -1.30 12.31
CA LYS A 602 12.88 -0.59 13.42
C LYS A 602 13.00 0.91 13.18
N ASP A 603 13.41 1.31 11.97
CA ASP A 603 13.71 2.72 11.63
C ASP A 603 12.56 3.40 10.84
N GLN A 604 11.68 2.60 10.25
CA GLN A 604 10.47 2.99 9.50
C GLN A 604 10.68 4.18 8.54
N LEU A 605 11.80 4.15 7.80
CA LEU A 605 12.22 5.22 6.91
C LEU A 605 11.37 5.26 5.63
N TYR A 606 10.86 6.44 5.28
CA TYR A 606 10.05 6.67 4.10
C TYR A 606 10.46 7.94 3.34
N LEU A 607 10.22 7.95 2.04
CA LEU A 607 10.36 9.15 1.20
C LEU A 607 9.08 9.99 1.27
N HIS A 608 9.20 11.24 1.73
CA HIS A 608 8.13 12.23 1.60
C HIS A 608 8.22 12.87 0.21
N ILE A 609 7.36 12.43 -0.71
CA ILE A 609 7.33 12.86 -2.10
C ILE A 609 6.49 14.13 -2.22
N GLY A 610 7.10 15.21 -2.73
CA GLY A 610 6.44 16.50 -2.95
C GLY A 610 7.47 17.62 -3.15
N LEU A 611 7.02 18.88 -3.13
CA LEU A 611 7.89 20.03 -3.48
C LEU A 611 8.95 20.41 -2.42
N LYS A 612 9.02 19.71 -1.29
CA LYS A 612 10.06 19.83 -0.24
C LYS A 612 10.54 18.43 0.18
N PRO A 613 11.13 17.66 -0.75
CA PRO A 613 11.39 16.25 -0.55
C PRO A 613 12.44 16.01 0.53
N ARG A 614 12.33 14.87 1.21
CA ARG A 614 13.27 14.38 2.22
C ARG A 614 12.88 12.97 2.67
N VAL A 615 13.85 12.18 3.10
CA VAL A 615 13.56 11.00 3.92
C VAL A 615 13.09 11.46 5.31
N LYS A 616 12.15 10.70 5.89
CA LYS A 616 11.63 10.86 7.25
C LYS A 616 11.49 9.46 7.88
N GLU A 617 11.23 9.42 9.18
CA GLU A 617 11.01 8.22 10.00
C GLU A 617 9.57 8.15 10.55
N HIS A 618 9.11 6.94 10.88
CA HIS A 618 7.90 6.68 11.67
C HIS A 618 6.61 7.39 11.18
N TYR A 619 6.21 7.13 9.92
CA TYR A 619 5.05 7.79 9.29
C TYR A 619 3.78 7.67 10.14
N ARG A 620 3.34 8.81 10.70
CA ARG A 620 2.11 8.96 11.50
C ARG A 620 2.00 7.93 12.64
N ALA A 621 3.13 7.46 13.18
CA ALA A 621 3.19 6.26 14.03
C ALA A 621 2.26 6.25 15.25
N ASN A 622 1.96 7.40 15.87
CA ASN A 622 0.97 7.49 16.97
C ASN A 622 -0.46 7.08 16.54
N LYS A 623 -0.81 7.24 15.26
CA LYS A 623 -2.09 6.85 14.66
C LYS A 623 -2.08 5.42 14.16
N VAL A 624 -0.96 4.98 13.59
CA VAL A 624 -0.75 3.58 13.21
C VAL A 624 -0.80 2.68 14.45
N ASN A 625 -0.06 3.00 15.51
CA ASN A 625 -0.05 2.23 16.76
C ASN A 625 -1.42 2.22 17.47
N LEU A 626 -2.18 3.32 17.38
CA LEU A 626 -3.58 3.33 17.84
C LEU A 626 -4.41 2.24 17.13
N TRP A 627 -4.31 2.12 15.81
CA TRP A 627 -5.10 1.17 15.03
C TRP A 627 -4.58 -0.28 15.08
N LEU A 628 -3.26 -0.49 15.14
CA LEU A 628 -2.66 -1.83 15.11
C LEU A 628 -2.52 -2.49 16.50
N GLU A 629 -2.37 -1.70 17.58
CA GLU A 629 -2.15 -2.24 18.95
C GLU A 629 -3.33 -1.94 19.88
N LEU A 630 -3.66 -0.66 20.06
CA LEU A 630 -4.59 -0.23 21.10
C LEU A 630 -6.05 -0.58 20.76
N VAL A 631 -6.48 -0.39 19.52
CA VAL A 631 -7.86 -0.65 19.10
C VAL A 631 -8.22 -2.15 19.14
N PRO A 632 -7.39 -3.09 18.64
CA PRO A 632 -7.61 -4.53 18.82
C PRO A 632 -7.71 -4.93 20.30
N HIS A 633 -6.84 -4.36 21.15
CA HIS A 633 -6.94 -4.59 22.60
C HIS A 633 -8.28 -4.09 23.17
N LEU A 634 -8.69 -2.86 22.86
CA LEU A 634 -9.96 -2.29 23.33
C LEU A 634 -11.20 -3.02 22.79
N HIS A 635 -11.13 -3.59 21.58
CA HIS A 635 -12.20 -4.39 21.00
C HIS A 635 -12.38 -5.71 21.79
N SER A 636 -11.29 -6.45 22.02
CA SER A 636 -11.31 -7.74 22.74
C SER A 636 -11.88 -7.67 24.17
N LEU A 637 -11.79 -6.51 24.85
CA LEU A 637 -12.37 -6.30 26.19
C LEU A 637 -13.90 -6.48 26.22
N ASN A 638 -14.61 -6.19 25.12
CA ASN A 638 -16.06 -6.37 25.05
C ASN A 638 -16.43 -7.86 24.92
N GLU A 639 -15.70 -8.62 24.10
CA GLU A 639 -15.91 -10.07 23.92
C GLU A 639 -15.69 -10.83 25.23
N VAL A 640 -14.60 -10.56 25.94
CA VAL A 640 -14.30 -11.17 27.24
C VAL A 640 -15.40 -10.87 28.26
N THR A 641 -16.01 -9.68 28.20
CA THR A 641 -17.11 -9.28 29.09
C THR A 641 -18.41 -10.06 28.79
N GLN A 642 -18.68 -10.45 27.54
CA GLN A 642 -19.81 -11.31 27.18
C GLN A 642 -19.65 -12.75 27.71
N ILE A 643 -18.44 -13.32 27.62
CA ILE A 643 -18.14 -14.67 28.14
C ILE A 643 -18.45 -14.75 29.65
N ILE A 644 -18.02 -13.75 30.42
CA ILE A 644 -18.31 -13.71 31.87
C ILE A 644 -19.82 -13.57 32.12
N SER A 645 -20.47 -12.64 31.42
CA SER A 645 -21.88 -12.28 31.62
C SER A 645 -22.87 -13.41 31.30
N THR A 646 -22.52 -14.33 30.39
CA THR A 646 -23.37 -15.47 30.03
C THR A 646 -23.37 -16.59 31.09
N THR A 647 -22.34 -16.69 31.94
CA THR A 647 -22.25 -17.75 32.97
C THR A 647 -23.15 -17.55 34.18
N THR A 648 -23.69 -16.34 34.41
CA THR A 648 -24.41 -15.97 35.64
C THR A 648 -25.93 -15.77 35.47
N LYS A 649 -26.59 -16.65 34.72
CA LYS A 649 -28.08 -16.73 34.68
C LYS A 649 -28.57 -18.07 35.22
N LEU A 650 -28.92 -18.08 36.51
CA LEU A 650 -29.67 -19.17 37.15
C LEU A 650 -31.07 -19.30 36.51
N PRO A 651 -31.55 -20.53 36.21
CA PRO A 651 -32.91 -20.72 35.72
C PRO A 651 -33.95 -20.48 36.84
N PRO A 652 -35.16 -20.00 36.50
CA PRO A 652 -36.23 -19.82 37.48
C PRO A 652 -36.75 -21.18 38.01
N PRO A 653 -37.19 -21.27 39.27
CA PRO A 653 -37.60 -22.53 39.88
C PRO A 653 -38.97 -23.01 39.38
N GLU A 654 -39.01 -24.21 38.79
CA GLU A 654 -40.28 -24.91 38.52
C GLU A 654 -41.00 -25.32 39.81
N VAL A 655 -42.32 -25.16 39.85
CA VAL A 655 -43.16 -25.61 40.96
C VAL A 655 -43.93 -26.87 40.52
N THR A 656 -43.59 -28.02 41.10
CA THR A 656 -44.31 -29.29 40.87
C THR A 656 -44.80 -29.94 42.19
N PRO A 657 -45.92 -30.70 42.18
CA PRO A 657 -46.63 -31.06 43.41
C PRO A 657 -46.12 -32.36 44.05
N ARG A 658 -46.16 -32.44 45.39
CA ARG A 658 -45.83 -33.66 46.16
C ARG A 658 -47.06 -34.55 46.40
N THR A 659 -46.87 -35.87 46.36
CA THR A 659 -47.57 -36.86 47.22
C THR A 659 -46.69 -38.12 47.42
N PRO A 660 -46.89 -38.97 48.47
CA PRO A 660 -45.75 -39.67 49.11
C PRO A 660 -45.88 -41.20 49.30
N LYS A 661 -44.79 -41.86 49.73
CA LYS A 661 -44.78 -43.11 50.56
C LYS A 661 -43.42 -43.35 51.28
N LYS A 662 -43.32 -44.44 52.06
CA LYS A 662 -42.47 -44.63 53.28
C LYS A 662 -41.34 -45.71 53.08
N ILE A 663 -40.07 -45.53 53.56
CA ILE A 663 -39.41 -46.06 54.82
C ILE A 663 -39.19 -47.62 54.83
N PRO A 664 -38.13 -48.30 55.39
CA PRO A 664 -37.05 -47.92 56.37
C PRO A 664 -35.55 -48.39 56.19
N LEU A 665 -34.62 -47.63 56.80
CA LEU A 665 -33.56 -47.95 57.81
C LEU A 665 -32.66 -49.25 57.83
N ASN A 666 -31.31 -49.09 57.92
CA ASN A 666 -30.39 -49.64 58.98
C ASN A 666 -28.88 -49.29 58.77
N THR A 667 -28.23 -48.39 59.54
CA THR A 667 -27.40 -48.58 60.79
C THR A 667 -25.94 -49.09 60.69
N LYS A 668 -24.96 -48.30 61.18
CA LYS A 668 -24.12 -48.61 62.40
C LYS A 668 -23.27 -47.40 62.88
N ARG A 669 -22.55 -47.54 64.02
CA ARG A 669 -21.93 -46.51 64.88
C ARG A 669 -20.56 -46.98 65.42
N PRO A 670 -19.69 -46.12 66.02
CA PRO A 670 -19.66 -45.99 67.50
C PRO A 670 -19.27 -44.57 68.08
N TYR A 671 -19.13 -44.49 69.42
CA TYR A 671 -18.80 -43.40 70.38
C TYR A 671 -18.05 -44.07 71.60
N PRO A 672 -17.69 -43.48 72.79
CA PRO A 672 -17.82 -42.13 73.40
C PRO A 672 -16.40 -41.48 73.72
N THR A 673 -15.97 -40.77 74.81
CA THR A 673 -16.40 -40.45 76.22
C THR A 673 -15.61 -39.24 76.81
N PRO A 674 -16.03 -38.49 77.88
CA PRO A 674 -15.42 -37.18 78.25
C PRO A 674 -15.06 -36.88 79.75
N PHE A 675 -14.33 -35.77 79.99
CA PHE A 675 -14.18 -34.91 81.23
C PHE A 675 -13.48 -35.51 82.50
N PRO A 676 -12.98 -34.72 83.53
CA PRO A 676 -13.38 -33.36 84.03
C PRO A 676 -12.24 -32.35 84.38
N THR A 677 -12.37 -31.55 85.48
CA THR A 677 -11.86 -30.15 85.68
C THR A 677 -11.22 -29.89 87.07
N GLU A 678 -10.36 -28.85 87.23
CA GLU A 678 -10.13 -28.14 88.54
C GLU A 678 -9.61 -26.67 88.38
N THR A 679 -9.31 -25.91 89.46
CA THR A 679 -9.49 -24.41 89.50
C THR A 679 -8.45 -23.52 90.26
N LEU A 680 -8.40 -22.22 89.85
CA LEU A 680 -7.90 -21.00 90.56
C LEU A 680 -6.39 -20.87 90.91
N ASN A 681 -5.71 -19.71 90.77
CA ASN A 681 -5.96 -18.45 91.52
C ASN A 681 -5.34 -17.16 90.86
N GLN A 682 -5.40 -16.00 91.53
CA GLN A 682 -5.22 -14.64 90.96
C GLN A 682 -3.85 -13.93 91.20
N ASN A 683 -3.48 -12.97 90.33
CA ASN A 683 -2.93 -11.64 90.70
C ASN A 683 -2.92 -10.63 89.50
N GLN A 684 -2.52 -9.37 89.74
CA GLN A 684 -2.98 -8.16 89.01
C GLN A 684 -1.91 -7.46 88.09
N PRO A 685 -2.07 -6.22 87.54
CA PRO A 685 -2.05 -5.96 86.09
C PRO A 685 -0.89 -5.07 85.55
N PHE A 686 -0.76 -4.87 84.23
CA PHE A 686 -0.32 -3.59 83.62
C PHE A 686 -0.61 -3.43 82.11
N LEU A 687 -0.41 -2.20 81.61
CA LEU A 687 -0.85 -1.55 80.36
C LEU A 687 -0.77 -2.28 78.99
N GLU A 688 -1.85 -2.09 78.22
CA GLU A 688 -1.91 -1.49 76.86
C GLU A 688 -0.58 -1.05 76.20
N ASN A 689 -0.37 -1.42 74.92
CA ASN A 689 0.69 -0.82 74.11
C ASN A 689 0.35 -0.85 72.60
N GLN A 690 -0.04 0.30 72.04
CA GLN A 690 -0.36 0.49 70.62
C GLN A 690 0.74 1.31 69.91
N ARG A 691 1.88 0.67 69.63
CA ARG A 691 3.09 1.19 68.95
C ARG A 691 3.85 -0.03 68.36
N ASP A 692 4.51 0.02 67.20
CA ASP A 692 4.84 1.14 66.30
C ASP A 692 4.55 0.80 64.83
N TYR A 693 3.83 1.70 64.14
CA TYR A 693 3.73 1.76 62.66
C TYR A 693 3.77 3.22 62.14
N SER A 694 3.95 4.20 63.03
CA SER A 694 3.83 5.63 62.73
C SER A 694 5.17 6.27 62.36
N THR A 695 6.27 5.75 62.90
CA THR A 695 7.63 6.29 62.72
C THR A 695 8.17 6.10 61.30
N GLU A 696 8.09 4.89 60.74
CA GLU A 696 8.63 4.59 59.40
C GLU A 696 7.88 5.34 58.29
N LEU A 697 6.54 5.39 58.41
CA LEU A 697 5.68 6.12 57.48
C LEU A 697 5.93 7.64 57.56
N SER A 698 6.05 8.22 58.77
CA SER A 698 6.31 9.65 58.93
C SER A 698 7.73 10.05 58.50
N VAL A 699 8.75 9.21 58.71
CA VAL A 699 10.09 9.40 58.15
C VAL A 699 10.06 9.39 56.63
N THR A 700 9.37 8.43 56.02
CA THR A 700 9.24 8.33 54.55
C THR A 700 8.57 9.58 53.96
N ILE A 701 7.48 10.06 54.57
CA ILE A 701 6.78 11.28 54.17
C ILE A 701 7.68 12.52 54.36
N ALA A 702 8.41 12.62 55.48
CA ALA A 702 9.31 13.74 55.76
C ALA A 702 10.48 13.83 54.77
N VAL A 703 11.07 12.69 54.39
CA VAL A 703 12.11 12.62 53.36
C VAL A 703 11.55 13.03 51.98
N GLY A 704 10.39 12.49 51.59
CA GLY A 704 9.74 12.85 50.33
C GLY A 704 9.41 14.34 50.23
N ALA A 705 8.83 14.92 51.28
CA ALA A 705 8.53 16.35 51.36
C ALA A 705 9.80 17.22 51.33
N SER A 706 10.88 16.79 51.99
CA SER A 706 12.16 17.49 51.98
C SER A 706 12.81 17.52 50.59
N LEU A 707 12.76 16.40 49.85
CA LEU A 707 13.25 16.32 48.46
C LEU A 707 12.40 17.17 47.51
N LEU A 708 11.07 17.17 47.67
CA LEU A 708 10.17 18.06 46.92
C LEU A 708 10.53 19.54 47.16
N PHE A 709 10.74 19.94 48.42
CA PHE A 709 11.08 21.32 48.77
C PHE A 709 12.46 21.73 48.25
N LEU A 710 13.46 20.84 48.31
CA LEU A 710 14.78 21.08 47.70
C LEU A 710 14.70 21.26 46.18
N ASN A 711 13.89 20.45 45.49
CA ASN A 711 13.66 20.62 44.05
C ASN A 711 12.97 21.96 43.73
N ILE A 712 11.95 22.36 44.50
CA ILE A 712 11.29 23.67 44.34
C ILE A 712 12.30 24.82 44.56
N LEU A 713 13.16 24.74 45.58
CA LEU A 713 14.21 25.73 45.81
C LEU A 713 15.25 25.75 44.69
N ALA A 714 15.63 24.60 44.14
CA ALA A 714 16.56 24.53 43.00
C ALA A 714 15.95 25.17 41.73
N PHE A 715 14.68 24.89 41.42
CA PHE A 715 13.98 25.54 40.31
C PHE A 715 13.79 27.04 40.54
N ALA A 716 13.45 27.48 41.75
CA ALA A 716 13.35 28.89 42.11
C ALA A 716 14.70 29.62 41.97
N ALA A 717 15.81 29.00 42.41
CA ALA A 717 17.15 29.54 42.27
C ALA A 717 17.60 29.62 40.80
N LEU A 718 17.27 28.61 39.98
CA LEU A 718 17.52 28.63 38.53
C LEU A 718 16.68 29.72 37.84
N TYR A 719 15.41 29.87 38.21
CA TYR A 719 14.53 30.91 37.68
C TYR A 719 15.04 32.32 38.04
N TYR A 720 15.39 32.56 39.31
CA TYR A 720 15.98 33.83 39.76
C TYR A 720 17.33 34.11 39.07
N LYS A 721 18.18 33.08 38.87
CA LYS A 721 19.44 33.20 38.12
C LYS A 721 19.24 33.45 36.62
N LYS A 722 18.10 33.05 36.04
CA LYS A 722 17.69 33.34 34.66
C LYS A 722 17.15 34.77 34.53
N ASP A 723 16.33 35.21 35.48
CA ASP A 723 15.74 36.55 35.48
C ASP A 723 16.75 37.66 35.83
N LYS A 724 17.67 37.41 36.76
CA LYS A 724 18.77 38.33 37.04
C LYS A 724 19.64 38.60 35.80
N ARG A 725 19.90 37.59 34.97
CA ARG A 725 20.60 37.79 33.68
C ARG A 725 19.79 38.66 32.71
N ARG A 726 18.45 38.51 32.65
CA ARG A 726 17.59 39.38 31.82
C ARG A 726 17.67 40.84 32.28
N HIS A 727 17.61 41.08 33.59
CA HIS A 727 17.75 42.42 34.17
C HIS A 727 19.16 43.02 33.95
N GLU A 728 20.23 42.23 34.06
CA GLU A 728 21.60 42.70 33.77
C GLU A 728 21.82 43.03 32.29
N VAL A 729 21.17 42.30 31.37
CA VAL A 729 21.15 42.63 29.93
C VAL A 729 20.36 43.91 29.66
N HIS A 730 19.16 44.07 30.24
CA HIS A 730 18.36 45.30 30.09
C HIS A 730 19.06 46.55 30.67
N ARG A 731 19.96 46.40 31.65
CA ARG A 731 20.72 47.52 32.22
C ARG A 731 21.88 48.03 31.35
N ARG A 732 22.13 47.44 30.17
CA ARG A 732 23.22 47.84 29.25
C ARG A 732 22.77 48.65 28.01
N CYS A 733 21.47 48.85 27.80
CA CYS A 733 20.96 49.55 26.61
C CYS A 733 20.17 50.84 26.94
N SER A 734 20.88 51.87 27.42
CA SER A 734 20.41 53.27 27.46
C SER A 734 21.60 54.22 27.23
N PRO A 735 21.59 55.06 26.17
CA PRO A 735 22.73 55.94 25.85
C PRO A 735 22.70 57.26 26.63
N GLN A 736 23.87 57.80 26.96
CA GLN A 736 24.01 59.16 27.50
C GLN A 736 25.17 59.91 26.80
N ARG A 737 24.96 61.19 26.50
CA ARG A 737 25.81 62.03 25.62
C ARG A 737 26.96 62.72 26.37
N THR A 738 28.12 62.81 25.73
CA THR A 738 29.05 63.98 25.65
C THR A 738 30.17 63.64 24.64
N THR A 739 30.15 64.15 23.39
CA THR A 739 30.75 65.41 22.90
C THR A 739 32.29 65.52 22.97
N ALA A 740 32.99 65.33 21.84
CA ALA A 740 33.78 66.38 21.15
C ALA A 740 34.54 65.89 19.88
N ASN A 741 34.42 66.69 18.82
CA ASN A 741 35.34 66.99 17.70
C ASN A 741 35.99 65.95 16.73
N GLU A 742 35.92 66.37 15.46
CA GLU A 742 36.89 66.27 14.34
C GLU A 742 36.87 65.08 13.34
N LEU A 743 37.33 65.41 12.13
CA LEU A 743 37.10 64.78 10.81
C LEU A 743 38.47 64.50 10.12
N PRO A 744 38.54 63.92 8.90
CA PRO A 744 37.85 62.72 8.38
C PRO A 744 38.83 61.76 7.63
N HIS A 745 38.43 60.51 7.29
CA HIS A 745 38.46 60.00 5.89
C HIS A 745 38.05 58.51 5.71
N THR A 746 37.15 58.27 4.73
CA THR A 746 36.98 57.13 3.79
C THR A 746 36.98 55.65 4.22
N GLN A 747 36.04 54.92 3.57
CA GLN A 747 35.88 53.45 3.42
C GLN A 747 35.47 52.68 4.72
N GLU A 748 34.56 51.71 4.69
CA GLU A 748 33.79 51.14 3.56
C GLU A 748 32.37 50.71 4.00
N GLU A 749 31.55 50.21 3.05
CA GLU A 749 30.11 49.96 3.23
C GLU A 749 29.80 48.58 3.84
N GLU A 750 28.83 48.49 4.78
CA GLU A 750 27.81 47.43 4.74
C GLU A 750 26.60 47.65 5.69
N ILE A 751 25.44 47.10 5.29
CA ILE A 751 24.25 46.73 6.11
C ILE A 751 23.56 47.86 6.93
N MET A 752 22.67 48.65 6.29
CA MET A 752 21.34 49.01 6.87
C MET A 752 20.41 49.76 5.89
N SER A 753 19.46 49.07 5.24
CA SER A 753 18.46 49.73 4.37
C SER A 753 17.14 48.96 4.13
N LEU A 754 16.66 48.15 5.08
CA LEU A 754 15.40 47.39 4.97
C LEU A 754 14.34 47.77 6.03
N GLN A 755 14.15 49.07 6.28
CA GLN A 755 13.05 49.53 7.15
C GLN A 755 12.41 50.89 6.80
N MET A 756 12.68 51.44 5.61
CA MET A 756 12.02 52.66 5.11
C MET A 756 11.60 52.51 3.63
N LYS A 757 10.54 51.75 3.37
CA LYS A 757 9.79 51.83 2.10
C LYS A 757 8.34 51.32 2.14
N HIS A 758 7.77 51.16 3.34
CA HIS A 758 6.39 50.65 3.53
C HIS A 758 5.38 51.76 3.88
N SER A 759 5.78 53.03 3.79
CA SER A 759 5.01 54.19 4.32
C SER A 759 4.41 55.09 3.25
N ASP A 760 4.84 54.97 1.99
CA ASP A 760 4.50 55.91 0.92
C ASP A 760 3.60 55.31 -0.19
N LEU A 761 3.12 54.07 -0.03
CA LEU A 761 2.28 53.38 -1.04
C LEU A 761 0.80 53.23 -0.65
N GLU A 762 0.37 53.78 0.49
CA GLU A 762 -1.04 53.73 0.93
C GLU A 762 -1.82 55.04 0.70
N ARG A 763 -1.19 56.08 0.11
CA ARG A 763 -1.76 57.43 0.07
C ARG A 763 -1.90 58.05 -1.33
N GLU A 764 -2.16 57.23 -2.36
CA GLU A 764 -2.46 57.73 -3.71
C GLU A 764 -3.58 56.96 -4.46
N CYS A 765 -4.31 56.07 -3.77
CA CYS A 765 -5.44 55.29 -4.34
C CYS A 765 -6.83 55.80 -3.89
N ARG A 766 -7.02 57.12 -3.79
CA ARG A 766 -8.34 57.76 -3.60
C ARG A 766 -8.42 59.12 -4.29
N GLU A 767 -8.77 59.13 -5.59
CA GLU A 767 -9.71 60.07 -6.24
C GLU A 767 -9.62 59.98 -7.79
N ALA A 768 -10.53 59.23 -8.41
CA ALA A 768 -10.96 59.40 -9.80
C ALA A 768 -12.23 58.56 -10.05
N MET A 769 -13.22 59.12 -10.77
CA MET A 769 -14.40 58.38 -11.24
C MET A 769 -14.79 58.82 -12.66
N HIS A 770 -15.58 57.95 -13.30
CA HIS A 770 -16.27 58.12 -14.58
C HIS A 770 -15.45 57.89 -15.87
N PRO A 771 -16.10 57.41 -16.96
CA PRO A 771 -15.58 56.25 -17.68
C PRO A 771 -15.44 56.44 -19.19
N HIS A 772 -14.70 55.54 -19.86
CA HIS A 772 -15.21 54.78 -21.03
C HIS A 772 -14.24 53.68 -21.49
N GLU A 773 -14.77 52.79 -22.34
CA GLU A 773 -14.08 51.85 -23.24
C GLU A 773 -13.32 50.63 -22.67
N VAL A 774 -13.07 49.70 -23.59
CA VAL A 774 -12.71 48.28 -23.39
C VAL A 774 -11.39 48.01 -24.11
N VAL A 775 -10.48 47.23 -23.50
CA VAL A 775 -9.63 46.21 -24.16
C VAL A 775 -8.62 45.61 -23.15
N LEU A 776 -8.37 44.30 -23.29
CA LEU A 776 -7.26 43.49 -22.76
C LEU A 776 -6.57 43.91 -21.44
N ARG A 777 -6.73 43.08 -20.40
CA ARG A 777 -5.69 42.88 -19.38
C ARG A 777 -5.37 41.40 -19.22
N THR A 778 -4.12 41.04 -19.53
CA THR A 778 -3.46 39.85 -18.98
C THR A 778 -3.31 40.03 -17.47
N ALA A 779 -3.95 39.17 -16.68
CA ALA A 779 -3.71 39.08 -15.25
C ALA A 779 -2.59 38.06 -14.98
N CYS A 780 -1.55 38.46 -14.24
CA CYS A 780 -0.62 37.50 -13.65
C CYS A 780 -1.34 36.75 -12.52
N PRO A 781 -1.12 35.43 -12.33
CA PRO A 781 -1.62 34.72 -11.16
C PRO A 781 -0.95 35.26 -9.88
N PRO A 782 -1.65 35.28 -8.73
CA PRO A 782 -1.08 35.77 -7.48
C PRO A 782 -0.01 34.82 -6.92
N ASP A 783 0.99 35.38 -6.24
CA ASP A 783 2.09 34.60 -5.65
C ASP A 783 1.60 33.63 -4.57
N TYR A 784 2.13 32.40 -4.61
CA TYR A 784 1.82 31.30 -3.68
C TYR A 784 2.46 31.53 -2.29
N THR A 785 1.92 32.48 -1.52
CA THR A 785 2.25 32.62 -0.10
C THR A 785 1.63 31.47 0.70
N LEU A 786 2.39 30.38 0.86
CA LEU A 786 2.05 29.27 1.76
C LEU A 786 1.89 29.80 3.20
N ALA A 787 0.64 30.05 3.60
CA ALA A 787 0.30 30.29 5.00
C ALA A 787 0.70 29.07 5.84
N MET A 788 1.18 29.29 7.07
CA MET A 788 1.60 28.24 8.00
C MET A 788 0.39 27.48 8.59
N ARG A 789 -0.32 26.75 7.73
CA ARG A 789 -1.30 25.73 8.12
C ARG A 789 -0.52 24.54 8.70
N ARG A 790 -0.82 24.13 9.94
CA ARG A 790 -0.31 22.86 10.50
C ARG A 790 -0.79 21.69 9.63
N SER A 791 0.11 20.74 9.34
CA SER A 791 -0.27 19.42 8.84
C SER A 791 -1.09 18.69 9.91
N PRO A 792 -1.99 17.74 9.55
CA PRO A 792 -2.48 16.74 10.49
C PRO A 792 -1.35 15.95 11.19
N ASP A 793 -0.13 15.93 10.65
CA ASP A 793 1.07 15.36 11.28
C ASP A 793 1.65 16.25 12.40
N ASP A 794 1.42 17.57 12.33
CA ASP A 794 2.01 18.58 13.24
C ASP A 794 1.14 18.84 14.48
N ILE A 795 0.05 18.07 14.68
CA ILE A 795 -0.87 18.22 15.82
C ILE A 795 -0.23 17.63 17.09
N PRO A 796 0.17 18.44 18.08
CA PRO A 796 0.92 17.96 19.22
C PRO A 796 -0.03 17.39 20.28
N LEU A 797 -0.11 16.06 20.35
CA LEU A 797 -0.75 15.39 21.49
C LEU A 797 -0.04 15.77 22.80
N MET A 798 -0.82 15.95 23.87
CA MET A 798 -0.29 16.34 25.19
C MET A 798 0.75 15.33 25.68
N THR A 799 1.85 15.81 26.26
CA THR A 799 2.83 14.94 26.90
C THR A 799 2.21 14.24 28.13
N PRO A 800 2.71 13.06 28.57
CA PRO A 800 2.03 12.22 29.57
C PRO A 800 1.76 12.82 30.96
N ASN A 801 2.25 14.02 31.25
CA ASN A 801 2.24 14.64 32.57
C ASN A 801 0.97 15.46 32.89
N THR A 802 -0.05 15.47 32.03
CA THR A 802 -1.24 16.34 32.16
C THR A 802 -2.52 15.60 32.58
N ILE A 803 -2.43 14.34 33.04
CA ILE A 803 -3.59 13.57 33.51
C ILE A 803 -3.86 13.84 35.00
N THR A 804 -4.63 14.88 35.32
CA THR A 804 -5.22 15.09 36.65
C THR A 804 -6.68 14.64 36.67
N MET A 805 -6.90 13.32 36.65
CA MET A 805 -8.22 12.73 36.91
C MET A 805 -8.56 12.86 38.40
N ILE A 806 -9.74 13.39 38.72
CA ILE A 806 -10.22 13.55 40.10
C ILE A 806 -10.86 12.22 40.55
N PRO A 807 -10.31 11.52 41.57
CA PRO A 807 -10.85 10.23 42.01
C PRO A 807 -11.83 10.40 43.17
N ASN A 808 -12.98 9.71 43.12
CA ASN A 808 -13.75 9.34 44.32
C ASN A 808 -14.86 8.32 44.02
N SER A 809 -14.56 7.02 44.06
CA SER A 809 -15.39 5.99 44.72
C SER A 809 -14.82 4.57 44.59
N MET A 810 -14.87 3.85 45.71
CA MET A 810 -14.62 2.41 45.91
C MET A 810 -13.19 1.86 45.66
N PRO A 811 -12.81 0.72 46.30
CA PRO A 811 -11.41 0.35 46.48
C PRO A 811 -10.99 -1.03 45.94
N GLY A 812 -9.68 -1.22 45.81
CA GLY A 812 -9.05 -2.53 46.09
C GLY A 812 -8.93 -3.51 44.94
N LEU A 813 -7.87 -3.36 44.12
CA LEU A 813 -7.21 -4.45 43.42
C LEU A 813 -5.70 -4.17 43.37
N THR A 814 -4.88 -5.21 43.57
CA THR A 814 -3.42 -5.09 43.74
C THR A 814 -2.68 -5.05 42.41
N SER A 815 -1.77 -4.10 42.24
CA SER A 815 -0.86 -4.05 41.10
C SER A 815 0.14 -5.20 41.11
N LEU A 816 0.31 -5.88 39.97
CA LEU A 816 1.49 -6.72 39.70
C LEU A 816 2.65 -5.83 39.21
N HIS A 817 3.88 -6.21 39.56
CA HIS A 817 5.07 -5.39 39.33
C HIS A 817 5.60 -5.46 37.89
N PRO A 818 6.26 -4.38 37.40
CA PRO A 818 6.97 -4.38 36.12
C PRO A 818 8.30 -5.17 36.17
N PHE A 819 8.85 -5.43 34.99
CA PHE A 819 10.10 -6.19 34.80
C PHE A 819 11.33 -5.56 35.48
N ASN A 820 12.21 -6.43 35.99
CA ASN A 820 13.59 -6.07 36.36
C ASN A 820 14.55 -6.44 35.22
N SER A 821 15.50 -5.55 34.92
CA SER A 821 16.58 -5.77 33.95
C SER A 821 17.94 -5.47 34.59
N TYR A 822 18.95 -6.33 34.40
CA TYR A 822 20.36 -6.11 34.77
C TYR A 822 21.29 -7.16 34.09
N PRO A 823 22.63 -7.04 34.06
CA PRO A 823 23.33 -6.92 32.77
C PRO A 823 24.33 -8.05 32.42
N SER A 824 25.12 -7.81 31.37
CA SER A 824 26.02 -8.72 30.63
C SER A 824 27.32 -9.14 31.34
N GLY A 825 27.87 -10.33 30.97
CA GLY A 825 29.20 -10.77 31.40
C GLY A 825 29.75 -12.10 30.82
N GLN A 826 30.47 -12.02 29.69
CA GLN A 826 31.59 -12.89 29.21
C GLN A 826 31.44 -14.42 28.93
N ASN A 827 31.67 -14.77 27.65
CA ASN A 827 32.50 -15.84 27.06
C ASN A 827 32.56 -17.28 27.66
N ASN A 828 32.19 -18.30 26.87
CA ASN A 828 33.18 -19.10 26.09
C ASN A 828 32.60 -20.20 25.16
N THR A 829 33.29 -20.41 24.02
CA THR A 829 33.43 -21.64 23.19
C THR A 829 32.23 -22.44 22.61
N LEU A 830 32.25 -22.55 21.28
CA LEU A 830 31.65 -23.57 20.37
C LEU A 830 32.06 -25.04 20.71
N PRO A 831 31.45 -26.13 20.15
CA PRO A 831 30.88 -26.23 18.78
C PRO A 831 29.59 -27.06 18.54
N HIS A 832 29.13 -27.05 17.27
CA HIS A 832 28.06 -27.89 16.68
C HIS A 832 28.36 -29.41 16.71
N PRO A 833 27.34 -30.30 16.62
CA PRO A 833 26.87 -30.79 15.30
C PRO A 833 25.34 -31.02 15.13
N HIS A 834 24.88 -30.95 13.87
CA HIS A 834 23.63 -31.53 13.32
C HIS A 834 23.86 -33.03 12.91
N PRO A 835 22.93 -33.84 12.30
CA PRO A 835 21.61 -33.52 11.69
C PRO A 835 20.45 -34.52 11.97
N HIS A 836 19.33 -34.32 11.24
CA HIS A 836 18.13 -35.19 11.08
C HIS A 836 17.09 -35.15 12.24
N SER A 837 15.78 -35.41 12.04
CA SER A 837 15.09 -36.13 10.95
C SER A 837 13.59 -35.81 10.80
N HIS A 838 13.02 -35.97 9.58
CA HIS A 838 11.57 -36.07 9.21
C HIS A 838 10.65 -34.87 9.54
N SER A 839 9.78 -34.32 8.66
CA SER A 839 9.11 -34.73 7.40
C SER A 839 7.95 -35.73 7.52
N THR A 840 6.71 -35.20 7.56
CA THR A 840 5.47 -35.91 7.20
C THR A 840 4.48 -34.95 6.51
N THR A 841 4.19 -35.18 5.24
CA THR A 841 3.01 -34.63 4.54
C THR A 841 1.72 -35.30 5.04
N ARG A 842 0.55 -34.66 4.85
CA ARG A 842 -0.69 -35.40 4.54
C ARG A 842 -1.83 -34.55 3.97
N VAL A 843 -2.24 -34.95 2.75
CA VAL A 843 -3.54 -34.76 2.06
C VAL A 843 -4.07 -33.33 2.02
#